data_AF-A0A1G7VM90-F1
#
_entry.id   AF-A0A1G7VM90-F1
#
_cell.length_a   1.000
_cell.length_b   1.000
_cell.length_c   1.000
_cell.angle_alpha   90.00
_cell.angle_beta   90.00
_cell.angle_gamma   90.00
#
_symmetry.space_group_name_H-M   'P 1'
#
loop_
_entity.id
_entity.type
_entity.pdbx_description
1 polymer ?
#
loop_
_entity_poly.entity_id
_entity_poly.type
_entity_poly.pdbx_seq_one_letter_code
_entity_poly.pdbx_strand_id
1 'polypeptide(L)'
;MALRLLRAVLAGLLLAACAVIPTAVTASAAPARIMALGDSITGSPGCWRALLWRHLQETGHDVDFVGSLPAPGCGFTYDGDNEGHGGILATNIVRDNRLPGWLASARPDVVLMHLGTNDVWSNVPASTIINAYTTMLGQMRASNPSIKLLVAQIIPMTPANCSACAQRVVDLNNLIPGWARANSTAASPITVVDQWTGFNTAADTTDGVHPNSTTGIQKIENRWYPAVVAALGGGAPAIGLHVQGTQVVEGDGTPFVMRGVNHAHVWYQTQTRAFADIKSFGANTVRVVLGSGQRWGPTSAAEVSNVVSLCKQSKLICVLEVHDTTGYGEQSGAASLDQAATYWIGVANALKGQEDYVVINLGNEPFGNNQEVSATWASATSSAVNRLRGAGLQHLLMADAPMWGQDWGGIMRDNAASVLAADPLRNTVFSIHMYGVYNTADKVNAYFDAFRTAGLPLAVGEFGHDHSDGDPDEDTIMAQAQARGLGYLGWSWSGNSSDVGYLDMTNSFDPSSLTPWGERFLNGANGVRQTSKEAKIYSGGGGDTEAPTTPGTPTASGITSTGLTLSWTASTDNVGVTGYEVLRAVGNGSFTTAGITTTATFTDSGLTPSTTYRYQVRARDAAGNVSALSGIGSATTSGGGTGSCKVAYSAQDWGGGGGFTASITITNTGTTALNGWTLAFSYANGQRVTLPGWGATFAQSGTGVTAKNLEWNGALAPNASTGIGFNGTHSGSNPAPSSFTLNGGTCTTA
;
A
#
# COMPACT_ATOMS: atom_id res chain seq x y z
N MET A 1 52.24 61.56 -39.21
CA MET A 1 53.13 61.90 -38.08
C MET A 1 52.66 61.08 -36.87
N ALA A 2 53.37 59.97 -36.61
CA ALA A 2 54.10 59.74 -35.35
C ALA A 2 53.16 59.38 -34.18
N LEU A 3 52.87 58.10 -33.94
CA LEU A 3 53.73 57.13 -33.24
C LEU A 3 54.14 57.61 -31.83
N ARG A 4 53.49 57.08 -30.78
CA ARG A 4 54.13 56.25 -29.73
C ARG A 4 53.25 56.07 -28.47
N LEU A 5 52.99 54.79 -28.18
CA LEU A 5 52.99 54.09 -26.87
C LEU A 5 52.33 54.73 -25.63
N LEU A 6 51.37 54.00 -25.01
CA LEU A 6 51.62 53.31 -23.72
C LEU A 6 50.50 52.30 -23.34
N ARG A 7 50.88 51.01 -23.26
CA ARG A 7 50.52 49.97 -22.26
C ARG A 7 49.09 49.95 -21.67
N ALA A 8 48.27 48.97 -22.08
CA ALA A 8 47.87 47.78 -21.30
C ALA A 8 46.60 48.04 -20.46
N VAL A 9 45.57 47.20 -20.32
CA VAL A 9 45.23 45.85 -20.76
C VAL A 9 43.77 45.65 -20.28
N LEU A 10 42.97 44.88 -21.04
CA LEU A 10 41.75 44.15 -20.66
C LEU A 10 40.42 44.85 -20.29
N ALA A 11 39.38 44.22 -20.84
CA ALA A 11 38.00 44.08 -20.36
C ALA A 11 36.97 45.12 -20.83
N GLY A 12 36.06 44.64 -21.68
CA GLY A 12 34.71 45.18 -21.83
C GLY A 12 34.42 45.63 -23.25
N LEU A 13 33.78 44.77 -24.04
CA LEU A 13 32.73 45.09 -25.03
C LEU A 13 32.55 43.93 -26.00
N LEU A 14 31.57 43.06 -25.72
CA LEU A 14 30.86 42.34 -26.78
C LEU A 14 29.37 42.51 -26.48
N LEU A 15 28.76 43.41 -27.24
CA LEU A 15 27.35 43.71 -27.26
C LEU A 15 26.54 42.49 -27.70
N ALA A 16 25.38 42.36 -27.07
CA ALA A 16 24.34 41.38 -27.31
C ALA A 16 23.93 41.27 -28.79
N ALA A 17 24.01 40.05 -29.32
CA ALA A 17 23.17 39.59 -30.42
C ALA A 17 22.09 38.69 -29.81
N CYS A 18 20.87 39.19 -29.68
CA CYS A 18 19.70 38.39 -29.30
C CYS A 18 19.38 37.40 -30.42
N ALA A 19 19.84 36.15 -30.28
CA ALA A 19 19.28 35.02 -30.99
C ALA A 19 17.97 34.64 -30.29
N VAL A 20 16.83 34.87 -30.95
CA VAL A 20 15.55 34.27 -30.56
C VAL A 20 15.67 32.78 -30.87
N ILE A 21 15.94 31.98 -29.84
CA ILE A 21 15.87 30.51 -29.92
C ILE A 21 14.38 30.16 -29.86
N PRO A 22 13.79 29.50 -30.89
CA PRO A 22 12.45 28.99 -30.75
C PRO A 22 12.49 27.90 -29.68
N THR A 23 11.66 28.05 -28.65
CA THR A 23 11.38 26.97 -27.70
C THR A 23 10.90 25.76 -28.49
N ALA A 24 11.69 24.70 -28.51
CA ALA A 24 11.27 23.42 -29.04
C ALA A 24 10.08 22.94 -28.20
N VAL A 25 8.87 23.03 -28.76
CA VAL A 25 7.73 22.31 -28.23
C VAL A 25 8.05 20.84 -28.43
N THR A 26 8.34 20.11 -27.36
CA THR A 26 8.41 18.65 -27.40
C THR A 26 7.05 18.13 -27.87
N ALA A 27 6.97 17.65 -29.11
CA ALA A 27 5.80 16.92 -29.56
C ALA A 27 5.65 15.67 -28.67
N SER A 28 4.45 15.48 -28.10
CA SER A 28 4.07 14.23 -27.45
C SER A 28 4.26 13.08 -28.46
N ALA A 29 4.87 11.98 -28.01
CA ALA A 29 5.02 10.78 -28.82
C ALA A 29 3.62 10.28 -29.22
N ALA A 30 3.46 9.82 -30.46
CA ALA A 30 2.17 9.30 -30.93
C ALA A 30 1.76 8.05 -30.12
N PRO A 31 0.45 7.85 -29.89
CA PRO A 31 -0.05 6.67 -29.17
C PRO A 31 0.39 5.38 -29.88
N ALA A 32 0.71 4.36 -29.08
CA ALA A 32 1.12 3.07 -29.61
C ALA A 32 -0.07 2.35 -30.26
N ARG A 33 0.13 1.84 -31.47
CA ARG A 33 -0.94 1.26 -32.29
C ARG A 33 -1.07 -0.24 -32.02
N ILE A 34 -2.20 -0.66 -31.46
CA ILE A 34 -2.47 -2.02 -31.01
C ILE A 34 -3.51 -2.70 -31.93
N MET A 35 -3.11 -3.72 -32.68
CA MET A 35 -4.04 -4.53 -33.46
C MET A 35 -4.45 -5.79 -32.70
N ALA A 36 -5.73 -5.90 -32.33
CA ALA A 36 -6.31 -7.17 -31.89
C ALA A 36 -6.67 -8.03 -33.12
N LEU A 37 -5.87 -9.05 -33.42
CA LEU A 37 -6.02 -9.96 -34.55
C LEU A 37 -6.58 -11.30 -34.08
N GLY A 38 -7.69 -11.75 -34.66
CA GLY A 38 -8.20 -13.06 -34.31
C GLY A 38 -9.51 -13.45 -34.96
N ASP A 39 -10.13 -14.47 -34.39
CA ASP A 39 -11.43 -14.98 -34.82
C ASP A 39 -12.60 -14.38 -34.02
N SER A 40 -13.67 -15.14 -33.79
CA SER A 40 -14.88 -14.63 -33.14
C SER A 40 -14.63 -14.20 -31.69
N ILE A 41 -13.75 -14.88 -30.94
CA ILE A 41 -13.42 -14.48 -29.56
C ILE A 41 -12.79 -13.07 -29.53
N THR A 42 -12.03 -12.74 -30.58
CA THR A 42 -11.52 -11.38 -30.78
C THR A 42 -12.67 -10.45 -31.16
N GLY A 43 -13.40 -10.73 -32.24
CA GLY A 43 -14.41 -9.84 -32.81
C GLY A 43 -15.67 -9.59 -31.96
N SER A 44 -16.38 -10.64 -31.56
CA SER A 44 -17.68 -10.56 -30.86
C SER A 44 -17.89 -11.81 -29.97
N PRO A 45 -18.09 -11.66 -28.64
CA PRO A 45 -18.57 -10.44 -27.97
C PRO A 45 -17.54 -9.32 -27.75
N GLY A 46 -16.23 -9.60 -27.84
CA GLY A 46 -15.16 -8.59 -27.95
C GLY A 46 -14.94 -7.64 -26.75
N CYS A 47 -15.81 -7.66 -25.73
CA CYS A 47 -15.77 -6.68 -24.62
C CYS A 47 -14.58 -6.81 -23.67
N TRP A 48 -13.80 -7.89 -23.74
CA TRP A 48 -12.51 -7.96 -23.05
C TRP A 48 -11.55 -6.86 -23.55
N ARG A 49 -11.66 -6.42 -24.82
CA ARG A 49 -10.90 -5.28 -25.35
C ARG A 49 -11.35 -3.97 -24.75
N ALA A 50 -12.65 -3.80 -24.51
CA ALA A 50 -13.17 -2.62 -23.83
C ALA A 50 -12.62 -2.51 -22.41
N LEU A 51 -12.59 -3.62 -21.68
CA LEU A 51 -11.98 -3.69 -20.35
C LEU A 51 -10.47 -3.39 -20.42
N LEU A 52 -9.77 -3.98 -21.39
CA LEU A 52 -8.33 -3.80 -21.58
C LEU A 52 -7.99 -2.34 -21.90
N TRP A 53 -8.70 -1.73 -22.85
CA TRP A 53 -8.54 -0.32 -23.20
C TRP A 53 -8.78 0.57 -21.98
N ARG A 54 -9.88 0.36 -21.26
CA ARG A 54 -10.17 1.13 -20.04
C ARG A 54 -9.05 0.99 -19.01
N HIS A 55 -8.58 -0.23 -18.76
CA HIS A 55 -7.50 -0.48 -17.81
C HIS A 55 -6.20 0.21 -18.24
N LEU A 56 -5.85 0.19 -19.54
CA LEU A 56 -4.70 0.90 -20.09
C LEU A 56 -4.83 2.42 -19.93
N GLN A 57 -6.00 2.99 -20.19
CA GLN A 57 -6.25 4.43 -19.98
C GLN A 57 -6.17 4.81 -18.49
N GLU A 58 -6.77 4.01 -17.61
CA GLU A 58 -6.77 4.21 -16.16
C GLU A 58 -5.35 4.15 -15.57
N THR A 59 -4.44 3.42 -16.20
CA THR A 59 -3.02 3.31 -15.79
C THR A 59 -2.06 4.18 -16.61
N GLY A 60 -2.60 5.14 -17.39
CA GLY A 60 -1.82 6.18 -18.04
C GLY A 60 -1.07 5.75 -19.30
N HIS A 61 -1.48 4.65 -19.94
CA HIS A 61 -0.95 4.23 -21.23
C HIS A 61 -1.71 4.90 -22.37
N ASP A 62 -0.98 5.59 -23.25
CA ASP A 62 -1.54 6.22 -24.45
C ASP A 62 -1.50 5.23 -25.62
N VAL A 63 -2.68 4.68 -25.96
CA VAL A 63 -2.84 3.60 -26.94
C VAL A 63 -3.94 3.91 -27.95
N ASP A 64 -3.75 3.44 -29.17
CA ASP A 64 -4.71 3.49 -30.28
C ASP A 64 -4.98 2.04 -30.71
N PHE A 65 -6.17 1.52 -30.45
CA PHE A 65 -6.58 0.23 -31.00
C PHE A 65 -6.87 0.41 -32.49
N VAL A 66 -6.41 -0.54 -33.31
CA VAL A 66 -6.44 -0.39 -34.78
C VAL A 66 -6.94 -1.67 -35.46
N GLY A 67 -7.69 -1.50 -36.54
CA GLY A 67 -8.16 -2.59 -37.40
C GLY A 67 -9.29 -2.15 -38.32
N SER A 68 -9.76 -3.07 -39.16
CA SER A 68 -10.83 -2.78 -40.13
C SER A 68 -12.26 -2.87 -39.58
N LEU A 69 -12.44 -3.41 -38.37
CA LEU A 69 -13.75 -3.62 -37.76
C LEU A 69 -13.97 -2.68 -36.58
N PRO A 70 -15.19 -2.13 -36.43
CA PRO A 70 -15.50 -1.18 -35.36
C PRO A 70 -15.66 -1.87 -34.00
N ALA A 71 -15.67 -1.04 -32.94
CA ALA A 71 -15.96 -1.44 -31.58
C ALA A 71 -17.40 -1.98 -31.39
N PRO A 72 -17.61 -3.20 -30.86
CA PRO A 72 -18.93 -3.62 -30.39
C PRO A 72 -19.37 -2.82 -29.13
N GLY A 73 -20.68 -2.67 -28.92
CA GLY A 73 -21.21 -1.96 -27.75
C GLY A 73 -21.00 -2.75 -26.44
N CYS A 74 -20.28 -2.18 -25.47
CA CYS A 74 -19.92 -2.83 -24.19
C CYS A 74 -20.36 -2.04 -22.94
N GLY A 75 -21.31 -1.10 -23.09
CA GLY A 75 -21.86 -0.32 -21.98
C GLY A 75 -21.08 0.95 -21.61
N PHE A 76 -19.96 1.23 -22.28
CA PHE A 76 -19.21 2.49 -22.18
C PHE A 76 -18.46 2.79 -23.49
N THR A 77 -18.00 4.03 -23.66
CA THR A 77 -17.19 4.45 -24.81
C THR A 77 -15.75 3.99 -24.62
N TYR A 78 -15.18 3.40 -25.65
CA TYR A 78 -13.80 2.94 -25.70
C TYR A 78 -13.32 2.91 -27.15
N ASP A 79 -12.01 2.87 -27.34
CA ASP A 79 -11.43 2.52 -28.62
C ASP A 79 -11.38 0.99 -28.76
N GLY A 80 -12.17 0.48 -29.70
CA GLY A 80 -12.37 -0.96 -29.89
C GLY A 80 -12.11 -1.42 -31.31
N ASP A 81 -11.40 -0.62 -32.10
CA ASP A 81 -11.02 -0.99 -33.45
C ASP A 81 -10.18 -2.27 -33.46
N ASN A 82 -10.45 -3.14 -34.42
CA ASN A 82 -9.88 -4.49 -34.38
C ASN A 82 -9.90 -5.23 -35.70
N GLU A 83 -9.22 -6.37 -35.71
CA GLU A 83 -9.14 -7.31 -36.83
C GLU A 83 -9.65 -8.70 -36.41
N GLY A 84 -10.79 -8.72 -35.71
CA GLY A 84 -11.45 -9.93 -35.20
C GLY A 84 -12.57 -10.44 -36.11
N HIS A 85 -12.29 -11.46 -36.93
CA HIS A 85 -13.23 -11.95 -37.95
C HIS A 85 -13.89 -13.27 -37.53
N GLY A 86 -15.19 -13.22 -37.25
CA GLY A 86 -15.96 -14.44 -36.94
C GLY A 86 -15.85 -15.50 -38.04
N GLY A 87 -15.64 -16.77 -37.64
CA GLY A 87 -15.48 -17.89 -38.56
C GLY A 87 -14.16 -17.93 -39.34
N ILE A 88 -13.25 -16.96 -39.16
CA ILE A 88 -11.96 -16.98 -39.86
C ILE A 88 -11.03 -18.05 -39.29
N LEU A 89 -10.23 -18.66 -40.15
CA LEU A 89 -9.16 -19.58 -39.79
C LEU A 89 -7.82 -18.90 -40.05
N ALA A 90 -6.81 -19.16 -39.20
CA ALA A 90 -5.42 -18.77 -39.44
C ALA A 90 -4.93 -19.26 -40.81
N THR A 91 -5.28 -20.50 -41.14
CA THR A 91 -4.96 -21.10 -42.44
C THR A 91 -5.65 -20.40 -43.61
N ASN A 92 -6.87 -19.88 -43.44
CA ASN A 92 -7.56 -19.09 -44.46
C ASN A 92 -6.92 -17.70 -44.63
N ILE A 93 -6.50 -17.03 -43.54
CA ILE A 93 -5.78 -15.74 -43.61
C ILE A 93 -4.54 -15.87 -44.49
N VAL A 94 -3.78 -16.95 -44.32
CA VAL A 94 -2.57 -17.23 -45.10
C VAL A 94 -2.91 -17.61 -46.54
N ARG A 95 -3.84 -18.56 -46.75
CA ARG A 95 -4.25 -19.01 -48.08
C ARG A 95 -4.71 -17.84 -48.95
N ASP A 96 -5.50 -16.93 -48.38
CA ASP A 96 -6.12 -15.82 -49.09
C ASP A 96 -5.26 -14.54 -49.03
N ASN A 97 -4.06 -14.61 -48.43
CA ASN A 97 -3.10 -13.51 -48.28
C ASN A 97 -3.73 -12.20 -47.73
N ARG A 98 -4.56 -12.33 -46.69
CA ARG A 98 -5.36 -11.21 -46.16
C ARG A 98 -4.58 -10.24 -45.28
N LEU A 99 -3.67 -10.75 -44.45
CA LEU A 99 -3.00 -9.96 -43.40
C LEU A 99 -2.18 -8.75 -43.93
N PRO A 100 -1.45 -8.83 -45.07
CA PRO A 100 -0.70 -7.67 -45.57
C PRO A 100 -1.56 -6.43 -45.82
N GLY A 101 -2.80 -6.60 -46.30
CA GLY A 101 -3.73 -5.48 -46.53
C GLY A 101 -4.13 -4.80 -45.23
N TRP A 102 -4.40 -5.57 -44.18
CA TRP A 102 -4.73 -5.04 -42.85
C TRP A 102 -3.57 -4.33 -42.20
N LEU A 103 -2.38 -4.92 -42.26
CA LEU A 103 -1.16 -4.32 -41.74
C LEU A 103 -0.86 -2.98 -42.43
N ALA A 104 -1.01 -2.91 -43.75
CA ALA A 104 -0.80 -1.67 -44.50
C ALA A 104 -1.76 -0.54 -44.10
N SER A 105 -3.01 -0.89 -43.77
CA SER A 105 -4.04 0.06 -43.35
C SER A 105 -3.86 0.49 -41.90
N ALA A 106 -3.75 -0.47 -40.98
CA ALA A 106 -3.76 -0.22 -39.54
C ALA A 106 -2.38 0.15 -38.97
N ARG A 107 -1.29 -0.26 -39.62
CA ARG A 107 0.11 0.01 -39.23
C ARG A 107 0.38 -0.22 -37.73
N PRO A 108 0.17 -1.43 -37.21
CA PRO A 108 0.35 -1.70 -35.78
C PRO A 108 1.82 -1.74 -35.34
N ASP A 109 2.04 -1.32 -34.09
CA ASP A 109 3.28 -1.52 -33.34
C ASP A 109 3.24 -2.83 -32.53
N VAL A 110 2.04 -3.17 -32.03
CA VAL A 110 1.77 -4.37 -31.24
C VAL A 110 0.60 -5.14 -31.87
N VAL A 111 0.74 -6.47 -31.97
CA VAL A 111 -0.36 -7.37 -32.39
C VAL A 111 -0.72 -8.32 -31.26
N LEU A 112 -1.99 -8.32 -30.86
CA LEU A 112 -2.58 -9.29 -29.93
C LEU A 112 -3.26 -10.36 -30.77
N MET A 113 -2.62 -11.53 -30.89
CA MET A 113 -3.11 -12.62 -31.72
C MET A 113 -3.85 -13.66 -30.87
N HIS A 114 -5.18 -13.62 -30.87
CA HIS A 114 -6.06 -14.65 -30.30
C HIS A 114 -6.79 -15.39 -31.43
N LEU A 115 -6.09 -16.35 -32.03
CA LEU A 115 -6.49 -16.97 -33.29
C LEU A 115 -6.30 -18.49 -33.19
N GLY A 116 -6.96 -19.26 -34.06
CA GLY A 116 -6.81 -20.72 -34.13
C GLY A 116 -7.96 -21.51 -33.52
N THR A 117 -8.92 -20.85 -32.86
CA THR A 117 -10.12 -21.49 -32.30
C THR A 117 -10.92 -22.16 -33.41
N ASN A 118 -11.17 -21.43 -34.50
CA ASN A 118 -11.92 -21.98 -35.63
C ASN A 118 -11.14 -23.04 -36.42
N ASP A 119 -9.81 -22.95 -36.48
CA ASP A 119 -8.96 -23.98 -37.10
C ASP A 119 -9.08 -25.29 -36.33
N VAL A 120 -8.96 -25.23 -35.00
CA VAL A 120 -9.17 -26.38 -34.10
C VAL A 120 -10.57 -26.98 -34.26
N TRP A 121 -11.60 -26.12 -34.31
CA TRP A 121 -12.97 -26.55 -34.52
C TRP A 121 -13.15 -27.23 -35.88
N SER A 122 -12.49 -26.71 -36.91
CA SER A 122 -12.52 -27.24 -38.28
C SER A 122 -11.60 -28.45 -38.50
N ASN A 123 -11.06 -29.04 -37.41
CA ASN A 123 -10.17 -30.21 -37.48
C ASN A 123 -8.88 -29.96 -38.31
N VAL A 124 -8.38 -28.73 -38.30
CA VAL A 124 -7.07 -28.42 -38.88
C VAL A 124 -5.98 -28.93 -37.92
N PRO A 125 -4.97 -29.68 -38.40
CA PRO A 125 -3.89 -30.16 -37.54
C PRO A 125 -3.11 -29.00 -36.90
N ALA A 126 -2.78 -29.12 -35.61
CA ALA A 126 -2.05 -28.09 -34.85
C ALA A 126 -0.75 -27.64 -35.54
N SER A 127 0.00 -28.56 -36.15
CA SER A 127 1.21 -28.24 -36.92
C SER A 127 0.94 -27.34 -38.14
N THR A 128 -0.21 -27.51 -38.79
CA THR A 128 -0.62 -26.69 -39.93
C THR A 128 -0.99 -25.28 -39.47
N ILE A 129 -1.63 -25.14 -38.32
CA ILE A 129 -1.94 -23.85 -37.69
C ILE A 129 -0.64 -23.10 -37.34
N ILE A 130 0.35 -23.78 -36.75
CA ILE A 130 1.66 -23.21 -36.43
C ILE A 130 2.43 -22.78 -37.70
N ASN A 131 2.31 -23.50 -38.80
CA ASN A 131 2.87 -23.07 -40.09
C ASN A 131 2.20 -21.78 -40.60
N ALA A 132 0.88 -21.66 -40.40
CA ALA A 132 0.17 -20.42 -40.72
C ALA A 132 0.64 -19.25 -39.83
N TYR A 133 0.85 -19.47 -38.52
CA TYR A 133 1.40 -18.45 -37.61
C TYR A 133 2.78 -17.98 -38.07
N THR A 134 3.64 -18.91 -38.49
CA THR A 134 4.98 -18.59 -39.03
C THR A 134 4.89 -17.70 -40.26
N THR A 135 3.95 -17.99 -41.17
CA THR A 135 3.74 -17.18 -42.38
C THR A 135 3.23 -15.77 -42.03
N MET A 136 2.25 -15.68 -41.13
CA MET A 136 1.71 -14.40 -40.66
C MET A 136 2.77 -13.56 -39.93
N LEU A 137 3.63 -14.18 -39.11
CA LEU A 137 4.76 -13.49 -38.48
C LEU A 137 5.72 -12.89 -39.50
N GLY A 138 5.99 -13.62 -40.61
CA GLY A 138 6.76 -13.08 -41.73
C GLY A 138 6.12 -11.85 -42.36
N GLN A 139 4.80 -11.89 -42.57
CA GLN A 139 4.03 -10.75 -43.10
C GLN A 139 4.03 -9.55 -42.13
N MET A 140 3.88 -9.80 -40.82
CA MET A 140 3.97 -8.79 -39.76
C MET A 140 5.33 -8.08 -39.79
N ARG A 141 6.42 -8.85 -39.83
CA ARG A 141 7.80 -8.30 -39.86
C ARG A 141 8.14 -7.60 -41.17
N ALA A 142 7.54 -8.03 -42.28
CA ALA A 142 7.67 -7.33 -43.56
C ALA A 142 6.98 -5.95 -43.53
N SER A 143 5.87 -5.81 -42.78
CA SER A 143 5.20 -4.52 -42.59
C SER A 143 5.90 -3.62 -41.58
N ASN A 144 6.35 -4.20 -40.46
CA ASN A 144 7.07 -3.50 -39.40
C ASN A 144 8.13 -4.45 -38.82
N PRO A 145 9.42 -4.26 -39.13
CA PRO A 145 10.50 -5.12 -38.63
C PRO A 145 10.63 -5.15 -37.10
N SER A 146 10.05 -4.17 -36.40
CA SER A 146 10.07 -4.02 -34.95
C SER A 146 8.75 -4.39 -34.26
N ILE A 147 7.83 -5.02 -34.98
CA ILE A 147 6.52 -5.37 -34.46
C ILE A 147 6.62 -6.33 -33.26
N LYS A 148 5.83 -6.08 -32.23
CA LYS A 148 5.77 -6.91 -31.02
C LYS A 148 4.54 -7.80 -31.11
N LEU A 149 4.74 -9.11 -31.05
CA LEU A 149 3.64 -10.09 -31.15
C LEU A 149 3.34 -10.66 -29.76
N LEU A 150 2.10 -10.47 -29.31
CA LEU A 150 1.55 -11.14 -28.14
C LEU A 150 0.60 -12.23 -28.63
N VAL A 151 1.00 -13.50 -28.50
CA VAL A 151 0.24 -14.65 -29.00
C VAL A 151 -0.45 -15.38 -27.85
N ALA A 152 -1.75 -15.60 -27.96
CA ALA A 152 -2.49 -16.37 -26.97
C ALA A 152 -2.22 -17.88 -27.13
N GLN A 153 -1.94 -18.58 -26.04
CA GLN A 153 -2.52 -19.93 -25.91
C GLN A 153 -4.02 -19.72 -25.82
N ILE A 154 -4.80 -20.31 -26.72
CA ILE A 154 -6.23 -20.03 -26.80
C ILE A 154 -6.97 -20.61 -25.59
N ILE A 155 -8.08 -19.98 -25.19
CA ILE A 155 -8.94 -20.47 -24.12
C ILE A 155 -9.43 -21.90 -24.39
N PRO A 156 -9.79 -22.67 -23.35
CA PRO A 156 -10.46 -23.95 -23.53
C PRO A 156 -11.78 -23.81 -24.24
N MET A 157 -12.14 -24.82 -25.03
CA MET A 157 -13.44 -24.87 -25.69
C MET A 157 -14.04 -26.27 -25.61
N THR A 158 -15.35 -26.32 -25.40
CA THR A 158 -16.17 -27.54 -25.39
C THR A 158 -17.51 -27.28 -26.08
N PRO A 159 -17.52 -26.92 -27.37
CA PRO A 159 -18.77 -26.72 -28.11
C PRO A 159 -19.57 -28.03 -28.20
N ALA A 160 -20.90 -27.93 -28.16
CA ALA A 160 -21.80 -29.08 -28.13
C ALA A 160 -21.64 -30.05 -29.32
N ASN A 161 -21.13 -29.58 -30.47
CA ASN A 161 -20.97 -30.36 -31.69
C ASN A 161 -19.53 -30.81 -31.97
N CYS A 162 -18.58 -30.64 -31.04
CA CYS A 162 -17.19 -31.09 -31.23
C CYS A 162 -16.55 -31.58 -29.93
N SER A 163 -16.73 -32.86 -29.62
CA SER A 163 -16.11 -33.52 -28.47
C SER A 163 -14.58 -33.58 -28.53
N ALA A 164 -14.00 -33.60 -29.73
CA ALA A 164 -12.55 -33.62 -29.93
C ALA A 164 -11.88 -32.24 -29.78
N CYS A 165 -12.67 -31.14 -29.73
CA CYS A 165 -12.12 -29.79 -29.75
C CYS A 165 -11.28 -29.48 -28.52
N ALA A 166 -11.69 -29.95 -27.33
CA ALA A 166 -10.93 -29.74 -26.10
C ALA A 166 -9.48 -30.27 -26.21
N GLN A 167 -9.31 -31.49 -26.72
CA GLN A 167 -7.98 -32.09 -26.90
C GLN A 167 -7.20 -31.38 -28.01
N ARG A 168 -7.85 -31.01 -29.12
CA ARG A 168 -7.17 -30.28 -30.20
C ARG A 168 -6.68 -28.89 -29.77
N VAL A 169 -7.36 -28.23 -28.85
CA VAL A 169 -6.83 -27.00 -28.25
C VAL A 169 -5.57 -27.30 -27.44
N VAL A 170 -5.57 -28.36 -26.62
CA VAL A 170 -4.37 -28.79 -25.88
C VAL A 170 -3.22 -29.04 -26.86
N ASP A 171 -3.47 -29.73 -27.97
CA ASP A 171 -2.47 -30.03 -28.99
C ASP A 171 -1.88 -28.74 -29.60
N LEU A 172 -2.71 -27.74 -29.92
CA LEU A 172 -2.25 -26.43 -30.40
C LEU A 172 -1.47 -25.66 -29.33
N ASN A 173 -2.03 -25.55 -28.12
CA ASN A 173 -1.44 -24.81 -27.01
C ASN A 173 -0.09 -25.39 -26.56
N ASN A 174 0.15 -26.70 -26.74
CA ASN A 174 1.44 -27.33 -26.48
C ASN A 174 2.54 -26.90 -27.47
N LEU A 175 2.18 -26.52 -28.70
CA LEU A 175 3.14 -26.09 -29.72
C LEU A 175 3.48 -24.60 -29.65
N ILE A 176 2.55 -23.75 -29.21
CA ILE A 176 2.69 -22.29 -29.21
C ILE A 176 3.94 -21.81 -28.45
N PRO A 177 4.24 -22.28 -27.22
CA PRO A 177 5.45 -21.84 -26.49
C PRO A 177 6.75 -22.18 -27.19
N GLY A 178 6.84 -23.39 -27.77
CA GLY A 178 8.03 -23.81 -28.54
C GLY A 178 8.22 -22.97 -29.79
N TRP A 179 7.13 -22.74 -30.54
CA TRP A 179 7.12 -21.90 -31.73
C TRP A 179 7.50 -20.45 -31.43
N ALA A 180 6.91 -19.83 -30.40
CA ALA A 180 7.19 -18.45 -30.02
C ALA A 180 8.66 -18.26 -29.64
N ARG A 181 9.23 -19.16 -28.82
CA ARG A 181 10.66 -19.13 -28.46
C ARG A 181 11.57 -19.26 -29.68
N ALA A 182 11.26 -20.17 -30.60
CA ALA A 182 12.07 -20.42 -31.79
C ALA A 182 12.07 -19.25 -32.78
N ASN A 183 11.02 -18.41 -32.76
CA ASN A 183 10.83 -17.33 -33.73
C ASN A 183 11.00 -15.93 -33.14
N SER A 184 11.10 -15.78 -31.82
CA SER A 184 11.28 -14.48 -31.13
C SER A 184 12.65 -13.88 -31.42
N THR A 185 12.71 -12.56 -31.57
CA THR A 185 13.97 -11.81 -31.79
C THR A 185 14.00 -10.58 -30.90
N ALA A 186 15.18 -9.99 -30.67
CA ALA A 186 15.29 -8.75 -29.90
C ALA A 186 14.54 -7.57 -30.55
N ALA A 187 14.56 -7.47 -31.89
CA ALA A 187 13.90 -6.40 -32.63
C ALA A 187 12.37 -6.59 -32.71
N SER A 188 11.91 -7.84 -32.82
CA SER A 188 10.49 -8.21 -32.92
C SER A 188 10.23 -9.38 -31.96
N PRO A 189 10.02 -9.08 -30.67
CA PRO A 189 9.80 -10.10 -29.65
C PRO A 189 8.41 -10.73 -29.78
N ILE A 190 8.33 -12.02 -29.41
CA ILE A 190 7.09 -12.77 -29.30
C ILE A 190 6.88 -13.17 -27.84
N THR A 191 5.77 -12.75 -27.26
CA THR A 191 5.37 -13.13 -25.89
C THR A 191 4.15 -14.03 -25.95
N VAL A 192 4.19 -15.13 -25.22
CA VAL A 192 3.04 -16.03 -25.09
C VAL A 192 2.18 -15.56 -23.92
N VAL A 193 0.88 -15.42 -24.18
CA VAL A 193 -0.13 -15.06 -23.19
C VAL A 193 -0.98 -16.29 -22.91
N ASP A 194 -0.89 -16.81 -21.69
CA ASP A 194 -1.66 -17.99 -21.27
C ASP A 194 -3.10 -17.59 -20.95
N GLN A 195 -3.99 -17.75 -21.94
CA GLN A 195 -5.44 -17.61 -21.75
C GLN A 195 -6.11 -18.93 -21.30
N TRP A 196 -5.35 -20.03 -21.25
CA TRP A 196 -5.89 -21.35 -20.98
C TRP A 196 -5.98 -21.65 -19.47
N THR A 197 -4.92 -21.40 -18.72
CA THR A 197 -4.83 -21.82 -17.31
C THR A 197 -5.81 -21.05 -16.42
N GLY A 198 -6.68 -21.81 -15.74
CA GLY A 198 -7.70 -21.27 -14.83
C GLY A 198 -9.00 -20.82 -15.53
N PHE A 199 -9.12 -21.05 -16.84
CA PHE A 199 -10.33 -20.79 -17.61
C PHE A 199 -11.23 -22.04 -17.59
N ASN A 200 -12.51 -21.88 -17.25
CA ASN A 200 -13.49 -22.96 -17.13
C ASN A 200 -14.58 -22.77 -18.18
N THR A 201 -14.69 -23.67 -19.15
CA THR A 201 -15.65 -23.49 -20.26
C THR A 201 -17.09 -23.36 -19.78
N ALA A 202 -17.52 -24.14 -18.79
CA ALA A 202 -18.89 -24.09 -18.29
C ALA A 202 -19.20 -22.79 -17.55
N ALA A 203 -18.25 -22.26 -16.78
CA ALA A 203 -18.46 -21.06 -15.96
C ALA A 203 -18.15 -19.75 -16.70
N ASP A 204 -17.23 -19.78 -17.67
CA ASP A 204 -16.65 -18.59 -18.29
C ASP A 204 -17.07 -18.38 -19.74
N THR A 205 -17.84 -19.29 -20.33
CA THR A 205 -18.38 -19.13 -21.70
C THR A 205 -19.91 -19.12 -21.73
N THR A 206 -20.50 -18.63 -22.82
CA THR A 206 -21.95 -18.69 -23.06
C THR A 206 -22.38 -19.94 -23.80
N ASP A 207 -21.52 -20.51 -24.65
CA ASP A 207 -21.85 -21.58 -25.59
C ASP A 207 -20.78 -22.69 -25.65
N GLY A 208 -19.87 -22.70 -24.68
CA GLY A 208 -18.70 -23.59 -24.66
C GLY A 208 -17.50 -23.03 -25.41
N VAL A 209 -17.58 -21.84 -26.02
CA VAL A 209 -16.51 -21.25 -26.84
C VAL A 209 -16.32 -19.77 -26.55
N HIS A 210 -17.38 -18.96 -26.59
CA HIS A 210 -17.30 -17.52 -26.48
C HIS A 210 -17.35 -17.07 -25.01
N PRO A 211 -16.42 -16.21 -24.56
CA PRO A 211 -16.37 -15.76 -23.18
C PRO A 211 -17.63 -15.00 -22.79
N ASN A 212 -18.19 -15.30 -21.62
CA ASN A 212 -19.33 -14.56 -21.07
C ASN A 212 -18.91 -13.21 -20.48
N SER A 213 -19.89 -12.33 -20.26
CA SER A 213 -19.68 -10.98 -19.73
C SER A 213 -19.39 -10.92 -18.22
N THR A 214 -19.64 -12.00 -17.48
CA THR A 214 -19.54 -12.01 -16.01
C THR A 214 -18.13 -12.35 -15.54
N THR A 215 -17.49 -13.37 -16.13
CA THR A 215 -16.18 -13.87 -15.68
C THR A 215 -15.20 -14.08 -16.82
N GLY A 216 -15.66 -14.56 -17.98
CA GLY A 216 -14.79 -14.92 -19.10
C GLY A 216 -14.02 -13.73 -19.68
N ILE A 217 -14.72 -12.62 -19.98
CA ILE A 217 -14.05 -11.42 -20.55
C ILE A 217 -13.05 -10.79 -19.58
N GLN A 218 -13.31 -10.82 -18.27
CA GLN A 218 -12.40 -10.28 -17.25
C GLN A 218 -11.13 -11.13 -17.14
N LYS A 219 -11.27 -12.46 -17.21
CA LYS A 219 -10.10 -13.36 -17.22
C LYS A 219 -9.22 -13.12 -18.44
N ILE A 220 -9.82 -12.94 -19.61
CA ILE A 220 -9.07 -12.66 -20.84
C ILE A 220 -8.31 -11.34 -20.74
N GLU A 221 -8.99 -10.30 -20.26
CA GLU A 221 -8.37 -8.99 -20.06
C GLU A 221 -7.21 -9.04 -19.06
N ASN A 222 -7.41 -9.65 -17.88
CA ASN A 222 -6.39 -9.80 -16.84
C ASN A 222 -5.09 -10.44 -17.35
N ARG A 223 -5.18 -11.30 -18.37
CA ARG A 223 -4.01 -11.94 -19.00
C ARG A 223 -3.38 -11.08 -20.08
N TRP A 224 -4.18 -10.33 -20.85
CA TRP A 224 -3.66 -9.43 -21.88
C TRP A 224 -2.96 -8.21 -21.28
N TYR A 225 -3.56 -7.57 -20.27
CA TYR A 225 -3.07 -6.31 -19.71
C TYR A 225 -1.56 -6.32 -19.39
N PRO A 226 -1.03 -7.21 -18.53
CA PRO A 226 0.39 -7.19 -18.19
C PRO A 226 1.30 -7.44 -19.40
N ALA A 227 0.86 -8.25 -20.37
CA ALA A 227 1.62 -8.53 -21.59
C ALA A 227 1.64 -7.32 -22.55
N VAL A 228 0.53 -6.59 -22.65
CA VAL A 228 0.42 -5.36 -23.45
C VAL A 228 1.29 -4.27 -22.87
N VAL A 229 1.21 -4.01 -21.56
CA VAL A 229 2.06 -3.03 -20.88
C VAL A 229 3.55 -3.32 -21.15
N ALA A 230 3.98 -4.58 -20.97
CA ALA A 230 5.33 -5.02 -21.31
C ALA A 230 5.71 -4.73 -22.76
N ALA A 231 4.79 -4.94 -23.70
CA ALA A 231 5.01 -4.66 -25.12
C ALA A 231 5.08 -3.18 -25.44
N LEU A 232 4.43 -2.28 -24.70
CA LEU A 232 4.42 -0.85 -25.03
C LEU A 232 5.76 -0.13 -24.79
N GLY A 233 6.82 -0.86 -24.39
CA GLY A 233 8.06 -0.22 -23.93
C GLY A 233 7.97 0.24 -22.49
N GLY A 234 6.80 0.04 -21.86
CA GLY A 234 6.72 -0.27 -20.45
C GLY A 234 7.22 -1.69 -20.21
N GLY A 235 8.50 -1.99 -20.50
CA GLY A 235 9.18 -2.84 -19.51
C GLY A 235 8.94 -2.06 -18.23
N ALA A 236 8.06 -2.57 -17.36
CA ALA A 236 7.53 -1.74 -16.29
C ALA A 236 8.73 -1.02 -15.68
N PRO A 237 8.77 0.33 -15.60
CA PRO A 237 9.61 0.92 -14.58
C PRO A 237 9.20 0.14 -13.34
N ALA A 238 10.17 -0.54 -12.76
CA ALA A 238 9.87 -1.48 -11.71
C ALA A 238 9.00 -0.78 -10.69
N ILE A 239 7.90 -1.44 -10.33
CA ILE A 239 6.85 -0.78 -9.56
C ILE A 239 7.41 -0.35 -8.19
N GLY A 240 8.57 -0.87 -7.79
CA GLY A 240 9.56 -0.15 -7.00
C GLY A 240 10.81 -0.99 -6.89
N LEU A 241 11.10 -1.51 -5.70
CA LEU A 241 12.14 -2.53 -5.53
C LEU A 241 11.87 -3.75 -6.42
N HIS A 242 12.91 -4.21 -7.13
CA HIS A 242 12.78 -5.37 -7.98
C HIS A 242 14.04 -6.22 -8.13
N VAL A 243 13.87 -7.41 -8.70
CA VAL A 243 14.98 -8.30 -9.09
C VAL A 243 15.48 -7.95 -10.49
N GLN A 244 16.79 -7.76 -10.62
CA GLN A 244 17.50 -7.71 -11.90
C GLN A 244 18.65 -8.72 -11.87
N GLY A 245 18.47 -9.86 -12.56
CA GLY A 245 19.41 -10.98 -12.48
C GLY A 245 19.48 -11.55 -11.07
N THR A 246 20.66 -11.52 -10.45
CA THR A 246 20.86 -11.98 -9.06
C THR A 246 20.75 -10.87 -8.03
N GLN A 247 20.44 -9.64 -8.44
CA GLN A 247 20.47 -8.47 -7.58
C GLN A 247 19.06 -7.96 -7.29
N VAL A 248 18.89 -7.44 -6.07
CA VAL A 248 17.80 -6.52 -5.77
C VAL A 248 18.26 -5.12 -6.19
N VAL A 249 17.38 -4.40 -6.88
CA VAL A 249 17.58 -3.05 -7.38
C VAL A 249 16.36 -2.19 -7.03
N GLU A 250 16.55 -0.88 -6.93
CA GLU A 250 15.48 0.11 -6.73
C GLU A 250 14.70 0.36 -8.02
N GLY A 251 13.62 1.16 -7.96
CA GLY A 251 12.76 1.43 -9.13
C GLY A 251 13.52 1.95 -10.37
N ASP A 252 14.65 2.64 -10.16
CA ASP A 252 15.50 3.18 -11.21
C ASP A 252 16.64 2.24 -11.66
N GLY A 253 16.69 1.02 -11.12
CA GLY A 253 17.73 0.03 -11.41
C GLY A 253 19.00 0.15 -10.56
N THR A 254 19.06 1.07 -9.59
CA THR A 254 20.21 1.18 -8.68
C THR A 254 20.30 -0.08 -7.79
N PRO A 255 21.44 -0.79 -7.74
CA PRO A 255 21.58 -1.95 -6.85
C PRO A 255 21.39 -1.60 -5.38
N PHE A 256 20.52 -2.36 -4.71
CA PHE A 256 20.22 -2.21 -3.31
C PHE A 256 20.61 -3.47 -2.54
N VAL A 257 21.56 -3.33 -1.62
CA VAL A 257 22.07 -4.43 -0.80
C VAL A 257 21.64 -4.22 0.64
N MET A 258 20.75 -5.08 1.14
CA MET A 258 20.20 -4.96 2.49
C MET A 258 21.30 -5.15 3.55
N ARG A 259 21.34 -4.23 4.51
CA ARG A 259 22.21 -4.22 5.69
C ARG A 259 21.37 -3.73 6.85
N GLY A 260 20.80 -4.67 7.60
CA GLY A 260 19.70 -4.34 8.49
C GLY A 260 19.54 -5.26 9.68
N VAL A 261 18.48 -5.01 10.45
CA VAL A 261 18.19 -5.67 11.72
C VAL A 261 16.74 -6.17 11.69
N ASN A 262 16.47 -7.31 12.31
CA ASN A 262 15.12 -7.79 12.60
C ASN A 262 14.56 -7.11 13.86
N HIS A 263 13.31 -6.64 13.80
CA HIS A 263 12.60 -6.01 14.91
C HIS A 263 11.27 -6.70 15.19
N ALA A 264 11.15 -7.24 16.40
CA ALA A 264 10.03 -8.01 16.94
C ALA A 264 8.73 -7.20 17.21
N HIS A 265 8.24 -6.45 16.21
CA HIS A 265 7.16 -5.47 16.39
C HIS A 265 5.87 -6.07 16.94
N VAL A 266 5.41 -7.22 16.43
CA VAL A 266 4.14 -7.83 16.87
C VAL A 266 4.11 -8.10 18.39
N TRP A 267 5.25 -8.41 19.01
CA TRP A 267 5.38 -8.66 20.44
C TRP A 267 5.69 -7.38 21.25
N TYR A 268 6.23 -6.35 20.61
CA TYR A 268 6.68 -5.11 21.25
C TYR A 268 6.22 -3.85 20.51
N GLN A 269 4.92 -3.75 20.22
CA GLN A 269 4.33 -2.69 19.38
C GLN A 269 4.56 -1.26 19.89
N THR A 270 4.90 -1.09 21.16
CA THR A 270 5.21 0.22 21.76
C THR A 270 6.68 0.63 21.59
N GLN A 271 7.56 -0.27 21.16
CA GLN A 271 8.99 -0.01 20.96
C GLN A 271 9.26 0.65 19.60
N THR A 272 8.40 1.58 19.19
CA THR A 272 8.48 2.27 17.88
C THR A 272 9.72 3.15 17.72
N ARG A 273 10.41 3.49 18.81
CA ARG A 273 11.71 4.17 18.76
C ARG A 273 12.80 3.29 18.14
N ALA A 274 12.66 1.97 18.21
CA ALA A 274 13.63 1.01 17.67
C ALA A 274 13.94 1.27 16.19
N PHE A 275 12.99 1.74 15.38
CA PHE A 275 13.23 2.08 13.97
C PHE A 275 14.29 3.18 13.81
N ALA A 276 14.16 4.27 14.56
CA ALA A 276 15.12 5.38 14.54
C ALA A 276 16.45 4.96 15.19
N ASP A 277 16.39 4.15 16.25
CA ASP A 277 17.59 3.67 16.95
C ASP A 277 18.39 2.70 16.05
N ILE A 278 17.75 1.75 15.37
CA ILE A 278 18.34 0.88 14.34
C ILE A 278 18.98 1.71 13.23
N LYS A 279 18.28 2.75 12.74
CA LYS A 279 18.82 3.67 11.73
C LYS A 279 20.08 4.40 12.22
N SER A 280 20.18 4.74 13.51
CA SER A 280 21.35 5.43 14.07
C SER A 280 22.66 4.61 13.96
N PHE A 281 22.54 3.30 13.75
CA PHE A 281 23.65 2.39 13.43
C PHE A 281 23.97 2.29 11.93
N GLY A 282 23.30 3.10 11.10
CA GLY A 282 23.51 3.13 9.66
C GLY A 282 22.74 2.07 8.89
N ALA A 283 21.85 1.30 9.53
CA ALA A 283 21.01 0.32 8.83
C ALA A 283 20.25 0.99 7.67
N ASN A 284 20.13 0.27 6.55
CA ASN A 284 19.33 0.69 5.39
C ASN A 284 18.02 -0.09 5.27
N THR A 285 17.87 -1.18 6.03
CA THR A 285 16.70 -2.05 6.03
C THR A 285 16.34 -2.43 7.47
N VAL A 286 15.05 -2.57 7.75
CA VAL A 286 14.53 -3.25 8.93
C VAL A 286 13.55 -4.34 8.51
N ARG A 287 13.69 -5.54 9.06
CA ARG A 287 12.71 -6.62 8.90
C ARG A 287 11.78 -6.63 10.09
N VAL A 288 10.50 -6.42 9.85
CA VAL A 288 9.51 -6.12 10.88
C VAL A 288 8.57 -7.30 11.03
N VAL A 289 8.62 -7.91 12.21
CA VAL A 289 7.83 -9.09 12.58
C VAL A 289 6.38 -8.69 12.77
N LEU A 290 5.47 -9.21 11.93
CA LEU A 290 4.03 -9.00 12.03
C LEU A 290 3.31 -10.30 12.40
N GLY A 291 2.06 -10.15 12.86
CA GLY A 291 1.16 -11.26 13.13
C GLY A 291 0.00 -11.34 12.14
N SER A 292 -0.33 -12.52 11.61
CA SER A 292 -1.49 -12.74 10.74
C SER A 292 -2.76 -13.16 11.47
N GLY A 293 -2.67 -13.44 12.78
CA GLY A 293 -3.80 -13.75 13.66
C GLY A 293 -4.00 -15.23 13.97
N GLN A 294 -3.09 -16.12 13.55
CA GLN A 294 -3.19 -17.55 13.81
C GLN A 294 -2.48 -17.94 15.12
N ARG A 295 -1.35 -17.30 15.41
CA ARG A 295 -0.55 -17.40 16.64
C ARG A 295 -0.47 -16.05 17.34
N TRP A 296 -0.24 -14.97 16.58
CA TRP A 296 -0.10 -13.61 17.09
C TRP A 296 -0.85 -12.62 16.19
N GLY A 297 -1.25 -11.47 16.74
CA GLY A 297 -2.01 -10.48 15.98
C GLY A 297 -3.49 -10.86 15.77
N PRO A 298 -4.14 -10.42 14.67
CA PRO A 298 -3.52 -9.87 13.45
C PRO A 298 -3.04 -8.43 13.60
N THR A 299 -1.96 -8.09 12.90
CA THR A 299 -1.53 -6.69 12.75
C THR A 299 -2.47 -6.00 11.77
N SER A 300 -3.19 -4.97 12.21
CA SER A 300 -4.21 -4.33 11.38
C SER A 300 -3.60 -3.56 10.19
N ALA A 301 -4.39 -3.29 9.14
CA ALA A 301 -3.94 -2.45 8.01
C ALA A 301 -3.50 -1.03 8.44
N ALA A 302 -4.14 -0.48 9.48
CA ALA A 302 -3.75 0.80 10.07
C ALA A 302 -2.37 0.72 10.73
N GLU A 303 -2.10 -0.37 11.44
CA GLU A 303 -0.81 -0.61 12.07
C GLU A 303 0.29 -0.90 11.04
N VAL A 304 -0.02 -1.65 9.97
CA VAL A 304 0.90 -1.82 8.82
C VAL A 304 1.25 -0.46 8.22
N SER A 305 0.27 0.42 8.02
CA SER A 305 0.52 1.79 7.51
C SER A 305 1.40 2.61 8.45
N ASN A 306 1.21 2.46 9.76
CA ASN A 306 2.04 3.10 10.79
C ASN A 306 3.49 2.60 10.74
N VAL A 307 3.71 1.28 10.70
CA VAL A 307 5.03 0.66 10.57
C VAL A 307 5.76 1.14 9.30
N VAL A 308 5.08 1.14 8.15
CA VAL A 308 5.65 1.65 6.90
C VAL A 308 6.04 3.12 7.03
N SER A 309 5.23 3.92 7.73
CA SER A 309 5.56 5.33 8.00
C SER A 309 6.79 5.48 8.90
N LEU A 310 6.95 4.66 9.93
CA LEU A 310 8.13 4.65 10.80
C LEU A 310 9.40 4.24 10.04
N CYS A 311 9.31 3.23 9.18
CA CYS A 311 10.38 2.83 8.26
C CYS A 311 10.81 4.01 7.37
N LYS A 312 9.86 4.66 6.68
CA LYS A 312 10.13 5.79 5.77
C LYS A 312 10.68 7.01 6.50
N GLN A 313 10.13 7.37 7.65
CA GLN A 313 10.63 8.46 8.49
C GLN A 313 12.08 8.22 8.92
N SER A 314 12.43 6.95 9.17
CA SER A 314 13.78 6.52 9.51
C SER A 314 14.67 6.26 8.28
N LYS A 315 14.17 6.49 7.06
CA LYS A 315 14.89 6.19 5.81
C LYS A 315 15.40 4.74 5.75
N LEU A 316 14.51 3.80 6.10
CA LEU A 316 14.74 2.36 6.07
C LEU A 316 13.81 1.72 5.04
N ILE A 317 14.34 0.79 4.23
CA ILE A 317 13.49 -0.15 3.50
C ILE A 317 12.84 -1.10 4.51
N CYS A 318 11.54 -1.31 4.36
CA CYS A 318 10.72 -2.07 5.29
C CYS A 318 10.48 -3.47 4.72
N VAL A 319 11.13 -4.49 5.27
CA VAL A 319 10.80 -5.90 4.95
C VAL A 319 9.73 -6.33 5.94
N LEU A 320 8.47 -6.41 5.49
CA LEU A 320 7.37 -6.84 6.35
C LEU A 320 7.19 -8.35 6.23
N GLU A 321 7.06 -9.05 7.36
CA GLU A 321 6.97 -10.51 7.38
C GLU A 321 5.84 -10.98 8.30
N VAL A 322 5.15 -12.07 7.93
CA VAL A 322 4.16 -12.75 8.79
C VAL A 322 4.83 -13.87 9.57
N HIS A 323 4.89 -13.74 10.90
CA HIS A 323 5.66 -14.66 11.73
C HIS A 323 4.91 -15.94 12.11
N ASP A 324 3.59 -15.94 11.96
CA ASP A 324 2.73 -17.06 12.37
C ASP A 324 3.03 -18.36 11.60
N THR A 325 3.68 -18.29 10.43
CA THR A 325 4.01 -19.46 9.60
C THR A 325 5.18 -20.29 10.13
N THR A 326 5.94 -19.74 11.07
CA THR A 326 7.20 -20.32 11.59
C THR A 326 7.01 -21.76 12.04
N GLY A 327 7.65 -22.69 11.31
CA GLY A 327 7.69 -24.12 11.63
C GLY A 327 6.48 -24.94 11.16
N TYR A 328 5.67 -24.47 10.21
CA TYR A 328 4.50 -25.22 9.72
C TYR A 328 4.80 -26.69 9.35
N GLY A 329 3.90 -27.60 9.74
CA GLY A 329 4.11 -29.05 9.62
C GLY A 329 4.86 -29.69 10.78
N GLU A 330 5.41 -28.90 11.71
CA GLU A 330 6.06 -29.35 12.94
C GLU A 330 5.55 -28.57 14.16
N GLN A 331 5.61 -27.24 14.10
CA GLN A 331 5.15 -26.35 15.15
C GLN A 331 3.62 -26.30 15.20
N SER A 332 3.05 -26.68 16.34
CA SER A 332 1.61 -26.61 16.56
C SER A 332 1.12 -25.16 16.49
N GLY A 333 0.01 -24.96 15.77
CA GLY A 333 -0.60 -23.64 15.54
C GLY A 333 0.07 -22.78 14.47
N ALA A 334 1.15 -23.25 13.82
CA ALA A 334 1.76 -22.53 12.70
C ALA A 334 0.78 -22.37 11.53
N ALA A 335 0.74 -21.17 10.97
CA ALA A 335 -0.07 -20.85 9.80
C ALA A 335 0.53 -21.45 8.53
N SER A 336 -0.31 -21.75 7.55
CA SER A 336 0.18 -22.05 6.20
C SER A 336 0.48 -20.75 5.43
N LEU A 337 1.30 -20.85 4.37
CA LEU A 337 1.48 -19.73 3.43
C LEU A 337 0.18 -19.27 2.76
N ASP A 338 -0.83 -20.14 2.66
CA ASP A 338 -2.15 -19.77 2.16
C ASP A 338 -2.91 -18.82 3.12
N GLN A 339 -2.76 -19.07 4.43
CA GLN A 339 -3.31 -18.18 5.46
C GLN A 339 -2.55 -16.86 5.52
N ALA A 340 -1.21 -16.89 5.43
CA ALA A 340 -0.40 -15.68 5.33
C ALA A 340 -0.74 -14.85 4.08
N ALA A 341 -0.93 -15.49 2.92
CA ALA A 341 -1.36 -14.82 1.69
C ALA A 341 -2.75 -14.17 1.86
N THR A 342 -3.67 -14.81 2.58
CA THR A 342 -4.98 -14.23 2.90
C THR A 342 -4.84 -12.97 3.74
N TYR A 343 -3.95 -12.97 4.74
CA TYR A 343 -3.63 -11.78 5.53
C TYR A 343 -3.09 -10.65 4.65
N TRP A 344 -2.08 -10.91 3.81
CA TRP A 344 -1.48 -9.90 2.92
C TRP A 344 -2.52 -9.26 2.00
N ILE A 345 -3.41 -10.06 1.42
CA ILE A 345 -4.52 -9.57 0.60
C ILE A 345 -5.48 -8.70 1.43
N GLY A 346 -5.75 -9.08 2.67
CA GLY A 346 -6.60 -8.31 3.60
C GLY A 346 -6.03 -6.93 3.96
N VAL A 347 -4.70 -6.77 3.98
CA VAL A 347 -4.02 -5.50 4.24
C VAL A 347 -3.49 -4.81 2.97
N ALA A 348 -3.84 -5.30 1.77
CA ALA A 348 -3.25 -4.84 0.51
C ALA A 348 -3.38 -3.32 0.28
N ASN A 349 -4.45 -2.69 0.77
CA ASN A 349 -4.64 -1.24 0.65
C ASN A 349 -3.59 -0.40 1.41
N ALA A 350 -2.97 -0.96 2.46
CA ALA A 350 -1.86 -0.31 3.17
C ALA A 350 -0.52 -0.48 2.44
N LEU A 351 -0.44 -1.43 1.50
CA LEU A 351 0.79 -1.83 0.82
C LEU A 351 0.89 -1.26 -0.59
N LYS A 352 -0.20 -1.25 -1.35
CA LYS A 352 -0.23 -0.71 -2.72
C LYS A 352 0.26 0.74 -2.74
N GLY A 353 1.17 1.05 -3.66
CA GLY A 353 1.83 2.36 -3.73
C GLY A 353 3.05 2.52 -2.80
N GLN A 354 3.47 1.46 -2.10
CA GLN A 354 4.67 1.44 -1.25
C GLN A 354 5.78 0.54 -1.79
N GLU A 355 5.72 0.14 -3.06
CA GLU A 355 6.62 -0.84 -3.68
C GLU A 355 8.09 -0.39 -3.72
N ASP A 356 8.37 0.92 -3.71
CA ASP A 356 9.73 1.47 -3.58
C ASP A 356 10.32 1.32 -2.17
N TYR A 357 9.45 1.18 -1.16
CA TYR A 357 9.82 1.27 0.26
C TYR A 357 9.66 -0.05 1.00
N VAL A 358 8.83 -0.96 0.47
CA VAL A 358 8.36 -2.16 1.15
C VAL A 358 8.67 -3.41 0.35
N VAL A 359 9.24 -4.40 1.04
CA VAL A 359 9.38 -5.77 0.59
C VAL A 359 8.38 -6.62 1.38
N ILE A 360 7.64 -7.50 0.71
CA ILE A 360 6.72 -8.43 1.37
C ILE A 360 7.39 -9.80 1.50
N ASN A 361 7.81 -10.16 2.70
CA ASN A 361 8.25 -11.51 3.04
C ASN A 361 7.01 -12.37 3.32
N LEU A 362 6.78 -13.38 2.48
CA LEU A 362 5.50 -14.11 2.42
C LEU A 362 5.06 -14.67 3.77
N GLY A 363 5.99 -15.28 4.50
CA GLY A 363 5.85 -15.67 5.90
C GLY A 363 7.20 -16.18 6.42
N ASN A 364 7.49 -15.94 7.70
CA ASN A 364 8.70 -16.40 8.36
C ASN A 364 8.78 -17.92 8.36
N GLU A 365 9.93 -18.45 7.95
CA GLU A 365 10.31 -19.87 8.12
C GLU A 365 9.14 -20.84 7.91
N PRO A 366 8.49 -20.82 6.73
CA PRO A 366 7.10 -21.23 6.61
C PRO A 366 6.88 -22.74 6.64
N PHE A 367 7.92 -23.52 6.95
CA PHE A 367 7.91 -24.98 7.08
C PHE A 367 8.95 -25.43 8.11
N GLY A 368 8.59 -26.38 8.97
CA GLY A 368 9.50 -27.04 9.91
C GLY A 368 10.33 -28.15 9.26
N ASN A 369 10.80 -29.11 10.06
CA ASN A 369 11.69 -30.21 9.66
C ASN A 369 10.98 -31.43 9.06
N ASN A 370 9.65 -31.44 9.04
CA ASN A 370 8.91 -32.54 8.45
C ASN A 370 9.16 -32.60 6.93
N GLN A 371 9.94 -33.59 6.48
CA GLN A 371 10.37 -33.70 5.08
C GLN A 371 9.20 -33.80 4.09
N GLU A 372 8.13 -34.53 4.44
CA GLU A 372 6.97 -34.69 3.56
C GLU A 372 6.23 -33.36 3.37
N VAL A 373 6.06 -32.60 4.45
CA VAL A 373 5.42 -31.28 4.38
C VAL A 373 6.35 -30.28 3.68
N SER A 374 7.62 -30.24 4.03
CA SER A 374 8.61 -29.34 3.46
C SER A 374 8.87 -29.59 1.97
N ALA A 375 8.69 -30.82 1.48
CA ALA A 375 8.74 -31.12 0.04
C ALA A 375 7.68 -30.35 -0.77
N THR A 376 6.61 -29.86 -0.13
CA THR A 376 5.57 -29.04 -0.79
C THR A 376 5.92 -27.54 -0.88
N TRP A 377 7.02 -27.10 -0.26
CA TRP A 377 7.43 -25.68 -0.15
C TRP A 377 7.33 -24.92 -1.46
N ALA A 378 7.87 -25.46 -2.56
CA ALA A 378 7.88 -24.77 -3.85
C ALA A 378 6.46 -24.51 -4.38
N SER A 379 5.56 -25.49 -4.23
CA SER A 379 4.18 -25.38 -4.70
C SER A 379 3.35 -24.41 -3.85
N ALA A 380 3.51 -24.46 -2.52
CA ALA A 380 2.82 -23.56 -1.60
C ALA A 380 3.29 -22.11 -1.76
N THR A 381 4.60 -21.91 -1.88
CA THR A 381 5.21 -20.59 -2.11
C THR A 381 4.75 -20.02 -3.45
N SER A 382 4.79 -20.82 -4.52
CA SER A 382 4.29 -20.40 -5.85
C SER A 382 2.81 -20.03 -5.83
N SER A 383 2.00 -20.76 -5.07
CA SER A 383 0.57 -20.44 -4.89
C SER A 383 0.37 -19.11 -4.18
N ALA A 384 1.10 -18.88 -3.07
CA ALA A 384 1.04 -17.62 -2.33
C ALA A 384 1.47 -16.42 -3.20
N VAL A 385 2.59 -16.55 -3.93
CA VAL A 385 3.05 -15.54 -4.90
C VAL A 385 1.94 -15.21 -5.91
N ASN A 386 1.37 -16.22 -6.57
CA ASN A 386 0.32 -16.02 -7.57
C ASN A 386 -0.93 -15.34 -6.99
N ARG A 387 -1.30 -15.68 -5.75
CA ARG A 387 -2.43 -15.03 -5.06
C ARG A 387 -2.16 -13.55 -4.78
N LEU A 388 -0.96 -13.21 -4.29
CA LEU A 388 -0.57 -11.81 -4.06
C LEU A 388 -0.54 -11.02 -5.37
N ARG A 389 0.04 -11.59 -6.44
CA ARG A 389 0.02 -10.96 -7.78
C ARG A 389 -1.40 -10.79 -8.31
N GLY A 390 -2.27 -11.80 -8.15
CA GLY A 390 -3.68 -11.73 -8.52
C GLY A 390 -4.49 -10.68 -7.74
N ALA A 391 -4.03 -10.30 -6.54
CA ALA A 391 -4.59 -9.20 -5.76
C ALA A 391 -4.01 -7.81 -6.12
N GLY A 392 -3.08 -7.76 -7.09
CA GLY A 392 -2.43 -6.54 -7.56
C GLY A 392 -1.29 -6.04 -6.67
N LEU A 393 -0.67 -6.90 -5.85
CA LEU A 393 0.54 -6.55 -5.11
C LEU A 393 1.77 -6.75 -6.01
N GLN A 394 2.45 -5.64 -6.29
CA GLN A 394 3.55 -5.57 -7.27
C GLN A 394 4.94 -5.46 -6.62
N HIS A 395 4.98 -5.39 -5.29
CA HIS A 395 6.20 -5.34 -4.45
C HIS A 395 7.21 -6.42 -4.81
N LEU A 396 8.48 -6.16 -4.50
CA LEU A 396 9.45 -7.24 -4.32
C LEU A 396 8.92 -8.21 -3.27
N LEU A 397 8.77 -9.48 -3.63
CA LEU A 397 8.43 -10.53 -2.69
C LEU A 397 9.70 -11.18 -2.16
N MET A 398 9.70 -11.56 -0.88
CA MET A 398 10.76 -12.35 -0.25
C MET A 398 10.18 -13.71 0.18
N ALA A 399 10.87 -14.80 -0.16
CA ALA A 399 10.46 -16.16 0.17
C ALA A 399 11.53 -16.84 1.03
N ASP A 400 11.19 -17.14 2.28
CA ASP A 400 12.05 -17.85 3.21
C ASP A 400 12.08 -19.35 2.89
N ALA A 401 13.23 -19.97 3.15
CA ALA A 401 13.44 -21.39 2.97
C ALA A 401 12.60 -22.24 3.94
N PRO A 402 12.35 -23.54 3.63
CA PRO A 402 11.79 -24.47 4.60
C PRO A 402 12.84 -24.90 5.64
N MET A 403 12.45 -25.79 6.55
CA MET A 403 13.30 -26.32 7.62
C MET A 403 13.78 -25.20 8.56
N TRP A 404 12.81 -24.42 9.06
CA TRP A 404 13.07 -23.27 9.93
C TRP A 404 14.00 -22.24 9.25
N GLY A 405 13.81 -22.03 7.95
CA GLY A 405 14.64 -21.11 7.14
C GLY A 405 16.06 -21.60 6.86
N GLN A 406 16.54 -22.68 7.48
CA GLN A 406 17.93 -23.13 7.35
C GLN A 406 18.19 -24.01 6.12
N ASP A 407 17.14 -24.52 5.48
CA ASP A 407 17.23 -25.33 4.25
C ASP A 407 18.26 -26.48 4.31
N TRP A 408 18.43 -27.14 5.45
CA TRP A 408 19.46 -28.18 5.59
C TRP A 408 19.27 -29.34 4.60
N GLY A 409 18.05 -29.53 4.10
CA GLY A 409 17.71 -30.50 3.05
C GLY A 409 17.91 -30.00 1.61
N GLY A 410 18.26 -28.73 1.39
CA GLY A 410 18.46 -28.12 0.07
C GLY A 410 17.19 -27.96 -0.77
N ILE A 411 16.00 -27.93 -0.14
CA ILE A 411 14.72 -27.88 -0.85
C ILE A 411 14.56 -26.54 -1.55
N MET A 412 14.82 -25.41 -0.86
CA MET A 412 14.79 -24.10 -1.50
C MET A 412 15.90 -24.00 -2.55
N ARG A 413 17.14 -24.39 -2.19
CA ARG A 413 18.29 -24.39 -3.11
C ARG A 413 17.96 -25.06 -4.46
N ASP A 414 17.30 -26.22 -4.41
CA ASP A 414 17.05 -27.02 -5.61
C ASP A 414 15.77 -26.61 -6.36
N ASN A 415 14.83 -25.90 -5.71
CA ASN A 415 13.51 -25.60 -6.29
C ASN A 415 13.21 -24.10 -6.47
N ALA A 416 14.04 -23.19 -5.97
CA ALA A 416 13.83 -21.74 -6.05
C ALA A 416 13.60 -21.23 -7.49
N ALA A 417 14.29 -21.81 -8.49
CA ALA A 417 14.08 -21.46 -9.89
C ALA A 417 12.62 -21.67 -10.36
N SER A 418 11.94 -22.69 -9.83
CA SER A 418 10.53 -22.95 -10.15
C SER A 418 9.59 -21.92 -9.52
N VAL A 419 9.89 -21.46 -8.30
CA VAL A 419 9.13 -20.42 -7.61
C VAL A 419 9.29 -19.07 -8.31
N LEU A 420 10.53 -18.69 -8.66
CA LEU A 420 10.77 -17.48 -9.44
C LEU A 420 10.08 -17.56 -10.82
N ALA A 421 9.98 -18.76 -11.39
CA ALA A 421 9.25 -18.96 -12.64
C ALA A 421 7.73 -18.86 -12.53
N ALA A 422 7.18 -19.16 -11.35
CA ALA A 422 5.77 -19.00 -11.05
C ALA A 422 5.38 -17.55 -10.75
N ASP A 423 6.32 -16.66 -10.43
CA ASP A 423 6.05 -15.23 -10.31
C ASP A 423 5.89 -14.59 -11.71
N PRO A 424 4.69 -14.14 -12.11
CA PRO A 424 4.49 -13.48 -13.40
C PRO A 424 5.30 -12.19 -13.54
N LEU A 425 5.71 -11.55 -12.43
CA LEU A 425 6.56 -10.36 -12.44
C LEU A 425 8.06 -10.69 -12.37
N ARG A 426 8.43 -11.97 -12.17
CA ARG A 426 9.81 -12.40 -11.89
C ARG A 426 10.49 -11.57 -10.80
N ASN A 427 9.72 -11.11 -9.81
CA ASN A 427 10.14 -10.14 -8.80
C ASN A 427 10.09 -10.74 -7.38
N THR A 428 10.84 -11.83 -7.20
CA THR A 428 10.94 -12.56 -5.93
C THR A 428 12.41 -12.79 -5.57
N VAL A 429 12.83 -12.37 -4.37
CA VAL A 429 14.13 -12.68 -3.76
C VAL A 429 13.99 -13.84 -2.76
N PHE A 430 14.98 -14.73 -2.72
CA PHE A 430 14.99 -15.84 -1.76
C PHE A 430 15.75 -15.46 -0.50
N SER A 431 15.32 -16.00 0.63
CA SER A 431 15.86 -15.68 1.95
C SER A 431 16.26 -16.96 2.67
N ILE A 432 17.54 -17.02 3.08
CA ILE A 432 18.10 -18.09 3.90
C ILE A 432 18.33 -17.58 5.32
N HIS A 433 17.99 -18.40 6.32
CA HIS A 433 18.26 -18.11 7.72
C HIS A 433 19.46 -18.94 8.16
N MET A 434 20.57 -18.29 8.50
CA MET A 434 21.83 -18.97 8.76
C MET A 434 22.11 -19.07 10.27
N TYR A 435 21.68 -20.17 10.89
CA TYR A 435 22.02 -20.53 12.27
C TYR A 435 23.00 -21.72 12.29
N GLY A 436 22.86 -22.68 13.22
CA GLY A 436 23.87 -23.71 13.48
C GLY A 436 24.15 -24.66 12.32
N VAL A 437 23.26 -24.73 11.31
CA VAL A 437 23.54 -25.45 10.06
C VAL A 437 24.76 -24.88 9.36
N TYR A 438 24.96 -23.55 9.38
CA TYR A 438 25.99 -22.81 8.64
C TYR A 438 27.19 -22.43 9.52
N ASN A 439 27.65 -23.39 10.33
CA ASN A 439 28.76 -23.25 11.27
C ASN A 439 30.17 -23.34 10.67
N THR A 440 30.30 -23.35 9.34
CA THR A 440 31.61 -23.33 8.68
C THR A 440 31.57 -22.52 7.40
N ALA A 441 32.70 -21.90 7.08
CA ALA A 441 32.90 -21.17 5.84
C ALA A 441 32.53 -21.96 4.57
N ASP A 442 32.83 -23.26 4.53
CA ASP A 442 32.51 -24.11 3.38
C ASP A 442 31.01 -24.23 3.15
N LYS A 443 30.21 -24.39 4.21
CA LYS A 443 28.75 -24.49 4.11
C LYS A 443 28.14 -23.16 3.67
N VAL A 444 28.60 -22.05 4.23
CA VAL A 444 28.17 -20.69 3.85
C VAL A 444 28.46 -20.45 2.36
N ASN A 445 29.72 -20.68 1.93
CA ASN A 445 30.14 -20.46 0.55
C ASN A 445 29.41 -21.37 -0.43
N ALA A 446 29.25 -22.66 -0.10
CA ALA A 446 28.56 -23.61 -0.97
C ALA A 446 27.11 -23.20 -1.24
N TYR A 447 26.39 -22.68 -0.23
CA TYR A 447 25.02 -22.23 -0.41
C TYR A 447 24.93 -20.96 -1.26
N PHE A 448 25.79 -19.97 -0.99
CA PHE A 448 25.86 -18.75 -1.80
C PHE A 448 26.24 -19.04 -3.25
N ASP A 449 27.19 -19.94 -3.48
CA ASP A 449 27.64 -20.29 -4.83
C ASP A 449 26.58 -21.10 -5.59
N ALA A 450 25.75 -21.88 -4.91
CA ALA A 450 24.62 -22.57 -5.54
C ALA A 450 23.61 -21.57 -6.13
N PHE A 451 23.20 -20.54 -5.38
CA PHE A 451 22.29 -19.51 -5.87
C PHE A 451 22.91 -18.66 -6.97
N ARG A 452 24.19 -18.29 -6.82
CA ARG A 452 24.92 -17.55 -7.86
C ARG A 452 25.00 -18.35 -9.16
N THR A 453 25.30 -19.63 -9.08
CA THR A 453 25.39 -20.54 -10.24
C THR A 453 24.02 -20.72 -10.91
N ALA A 454 22.95 -20.77 -10.12
CA ALA A 454 21.58 -20.83 -10.62
C ALA A 454 21.06 -19.50 -11.20
N GLY A 455 21.79 -18.39 -11.01
CA GLY A 455 21.38 -17.06 -11.45
C GLY A 455 20.17 -16.52 -10.67
N LEU A 456 20.06 -16.87 -9.38
CA LEU A 456 18.92 -16.50 -8.53
C LEU A 456 19.29 -15.43 -7.50
N PRO A 457 18.38 -14.50 -7.18
CA PRO A 457 18.58 -13.49 -6.14
C PRO A 457 18.47 -14.12 -4.73
N LEU A 458 19.44 -13.82 -3.86
CA LEU A 458 19.50 -14.33 -2.49
C LEU A 458 19.81 -13.22 -1.48
N ALA A 459 19.20 -13.30 -0.31
CA ALA A 459 19.55 -12.55 0.89
C ALA A 459 19.63 -13.48 2.11
N VAL A 460 20.36 -13.09 3.14
CA VAL A 460 20.34 -13.73 4.45
C VAL A 460 19.31 -13.00 5.32
N GLY A 461 18.09 -13.54 5.43
CA GLY A 461 16.97 -12.88 6.13
C GLY A 461 17.11 -12.87 7.65
N GLU A 462 17.83 -13.85 8.18
CA GLU A 462 18.20 -13.96 9.59
C GLU A 462 19.54 -14.67 9.75
N PHE A 463 20.29 -14.29 10.77
CA PHE A 463 21.41 -15.06 11.31
C PHE A 463 21.78 -14.51 12.69
N GLY A 464 22.49 -15.32 13.46
CA GLY A 464 22.96 -15.00 14.81
C GLY A 464 24.38 -15.49 15.07
N HIS A 465 24.70 -15.69 16.33
CA HIS A 465 25.91 -16.32 16.85
C HIS A 465 25.52 -17.31 17.98
N ASP A 466 26.40 -18.23 18.37
CA ASP A 466 26.22 -19.10 19.56
C ASP A 466 24.84 -19.81 19.66
N HIS A 467 24.31 -20.30 18.55
CA HIS A 467 22.94 -20.84 18.51
C HIS A 467 22.84 -22.28 19.06
N SER A 468 21.65 -22.63 19.56
CA SER A 468 21.38 -23.92 20.24
C SER A 468 21.63 -25.17 19.39
N ASP A 469 21.60 -25.05 18.06
CA ASP A 469 21.84 -26.12 17.09
C ASP A 469 23.25 -26.06 16.45
N GLY A 470 24.10 -25.15 16.92
CA GLY A 470 25.48 -24.96 16.47
C GLY A 470 25.86 -23.48 16.40
N ASP A 471 27.15 -23.20 16.52
CA ASP A 471 27.69 -21.84 16.42
C ASP A 471 27.80 -21.41 14.93
N PRO A 472 26.95 -20.49 14.43
CA PRO A 472 26.99 -20.03 13.05
C PRO A 472 28.30 -19.28 12.74
N ASP A 473 28.86 -19.41 11.53
CA ASP A 473 30.08 -18.69 11.12
C ASP A 473 29.72 -17.27 10.61
N GLU A 474 29.33 -16.39 11.53
CA GLU A 474 28.84 -15.04 11.28
C GLU A 474 29.91 -14.15 10.58
N ASP A 475 31.18 -14.38 10.88
CA ASP A 475 32.32 -13.76 10.21
C ASP A 475 32.31 -14.06 8.72
N THR A 476 32.20 -15.35 8.35
CA THR A 476 32.14 -15.73 6.94
C THR A 476 30.85 -15.29 6.28
N ILE A 477 29.70 -15.40 6.96
CA ILE A 477 28.40 -14.95 6.43
C ILE A 477 28.50 -13.49 5.99
N MET A 478 28.97 -12.60 6.87
CA MET A 478 29.04 -11.16 6.59
C MET A 478 30.10 -10.83 5.53
N ALA A 479 31.29 -11.43 5.62
CA ALA A 479 32.36 -11.19 4.66
C ALA A 479 31.99 -11.66 3.24
N GLN A 480 31.40 -12.86 3.12
CA GLN A 480 31.08 -13.45 1.83
C GLN A 480 29.81 -12.85 1.22
N ALA A 481 28.83 -12.43 2.04
CA ALA A 481 27.69 -11.64 1.59
C ALA A 481 28.14 -10.28 1.05
N GLN A 482 29.04 -9.58 1.76
CA GLN A 482 29.63 -8.33 1.29
C GLN A 482 30.38 -8.50 -0.04
N ALA A 483 31.24 -9.52 -0.14
CA ALA A 483 32.03 -9.77 -1.35
C ALA A 483 31.17 -10.13 -2.57
N ARG A 484 29.97 -10.70 -2.37
CA ARG A 484 29.03 -11.10 -3.43
C ARG A 484 27.90 -10.10 -3.67
N GLY A 485 27.79 -9.04 -2.86
CA GLY A 485 26.68 -8.09 -2.94
C GLY A 485 25.33 -8.68 -2.51
N LEU A 486 25.32 -9.68 -1.62
CA LEU A 486 24.11 -10.25 -1.04
C LEU A 486 23.67 -9.43 0.18
N GLY A 487 22.35 -9.28 0.35
CA GLY A 487 21.77 -8.64 1.54
C GLY A 487 21.89 -9.51 2.78
N TYR A 488 21.94 -8.91 3.97
CA TYR A 488 21.82 -9.62 5.24
C TYR A 488 21.08 -8.80 6.30
N LEU A 489 20.35 -9.50 7.18
CA LEU A 489 19.57 -8.93 8.28
C LEU A 489 19.83 -9.75 9.56
N GLY A 490 20.39 -9.14 10.60
CA GLY A 490 20.74 -9.85 11.83
C GLY A 490 19.54 -10.04 12.76
N TRP A 491 19.48 -11.16 13.48
CA TRP A 491 18.47 -11.44 14.51
C TRP A 491 19.06 -11.22 15.91
N SER A 492 18.46 -10.43 16.80
CA SER A 492 17.44 -9.38 16.56
C SER A 492 17.74 -8.14 17.41
N TRP A 493 17.02 -7.04 17.22
CA TRP A 493 17.29 -5.79 17.94
C TRP A 493 17.27 -5.95 19.47
N SER A 494 16.22 -6.56 20.02
CA SER A 494 16.04 -6.84 21.44
C SER A 494 14.74 -7.64 21.66
N GLY A 495 14.59 -8.22 22.85
CA GLY A 495 13.32 -8.79 23.32
C GLY A 495 13.16 -10.28 23.07
N ASN A 496 14.25 -10.99 22.74
CA ASN A 496 14.27 -12.45 22.70
C ASN A 496 13.93 -13.04 24.09
N SER A 497 13.31 -14.23 24.10
CA SER A 497 13.09 -14.99 25.33
C SER A 497 14.40 -15.48 25.93
N SER A 498 14.41 -15.82 27.23
CA SER A 498 15.64 -16.10 27.98
C SER A 498 16.50 -17.24 27.41
N ASP A 499 15.88 -18.18 26.71
CA ASP A 499 16.53 -19.31 26.04
C ASP A 499 17.34 -18.92 24.80
N VAL A 500 17.02 -17.78 24.17
CA VAL A 500 17.71 -17.23 23.00
C VAL A 500 18.10 -15.77 23.20
N GLY A 501 18.16 -15.31 24.46
CA GLY A 501 18.45 -13.91 24.81
C GLY A 501 19.85 -13.44 24.43
N TYR A 502 20.78 -14.37 24.16
CA TYR A 502 22.11 -14.05 23.63
C TYR A 502 22.05 -13.40 22.23
N LEU A 503 20.96 -13.60 21.48
CA LEU A 503 20.75 -13.00 20.16
C LEU A 503 20.25 -11.54 20.22
N ASP A 504 19.99 -10.98 21.39
CA ASP A 504 19.65 -9.55 21.49
C ASP A 504 20.88 -8.70 21.13
N MET A 505 20.72 -7.74 20.22
CA MET A 505 21.78 -6.76 19.92
C MET A 505 21.87 -5.66 20.98
N THR A 506 20.76 -5.34 21.64
CA THR A 506 20.67 -4.31 22.68
C THR A 506 20.05 -4.87 23.95
N ASN A 507 20.55 -4.43 25.10
CA ASN A 507 19.93 -4.73 26.37
C ASN A 507 18.67 -3.86 26.54
N SER A 508 17.50 -4.48 26.69
CA SER A 508 16.23 -3.77 26.96
C SER A 508 15.90 -2.65 25.97
N PHE A 509 16.13 -2.87 24.66
CA PHE A 509 15.91 -1.88 23.60
C PHE A 509 16.75 -0.58 23.74
N ASP A 510 17.78 -0.56 24.58
CA ASP A 510 18.63 0.63 24.80
C ASP A 510 19.78 0.69 23.78
N PRO A 511 19.78 1.62 22.81
CA PRO A 511 20.85 1.73 21.82
C PRO A 511 22.21 2.14 22.39
N SER A 512 22.25 2.62 23.64
CA SER A 512 23.51 2.93 24.33
C SER A 512 24.12 1.73 25.06
N SER A 513 23.41 0.60 25.11
CA SER A 513 23.79 -0.61 25.83
C SER A 513 23.77 -1.84 24.91
N LEU A 514 24.80 -1.95 24.07
CA LEU A 514 24.96 -3.09 23.16
C LEU A 514 25.41 -4.35 23.91
N THR A 515 24.95 -5.50 23.44
CA THR A 515 25.49 -6.81 23.82
C THR A 515 26.77 -7.09 23.02
N PRO A 516 27.56 -8.14 23.35
CA PRO A 516 28.68 -8.57 22.50
C PRO A 516 28.26 -8.85 21.05
N TRP A 517 27.08 -9.42 20.86
CA TRP A 517 26.50 -9.65 19.53
C TRP A 517 26.20 -8.34 18.79
N GLY A 518 25.53 -7.41 19.46
CA GLY A 518 25.23 -6.09 18.89
C GLY A 518 26.49 -5.34 18.48
N GLU A 519 27.53 -5.40 19.31
CA GLU A 519 28.83 -4.79 19.00
C GLU A 519 29.45 -5.44 17.75
N ARG A 520 29.49 -6.77 17.69
CA ARG A 520 30.02 -7.52 16.54
C ARG A 520 29.25 -7.22 15.26
N PHE A 521 27.92 -7.28 15.29
CA PHE A 521 27.07 -7.15 14.10
C PHE A 521 27.00 -5.70 13.59
N LEU A 522 26.85 -4.73 14.48
CA LEU A 522 26.63 -3.33 14.10
C LEU A 522 27.95 -2.61 13.81
N ASN A 523 28.96 -2.77 14.68
CA ASN A 523 30.20 -1.99 14.66
C ASN A 523 31.41 -2.78 14.13
N GLY A 524 31.34 -4.12 14.13
CA GLY A 524 32.43 -4.99 13.72
C GLY A 524 32.73 -5.01 12.21
N ALA A 525 33.73 -5.82 11.84
CA ALA A 525 34.14 -5.98 10.45
C ALA A 525 33.01 -6.54 9.58
N ASN A 526 32.86 -5.98 8.39
CA ASN A 526 31.74 -6.20 7.48
C ASN A 526 30.37 -5.89 8.10
N GLY A 527 30.31 -5.23 9.25
CA GLY A 527 29.10 -4.86 9.98
C GLY A 527 28.28 -3.78 9.30
N VAL A 528 27.12 -3.50 9.90
CA VAL A 528 26.14 -2.53 9.37
C VAL A 528 26.78 -1.16 9.17
N ARG A 529 27.47 -0.62 10.17
CA ARG A 529 28.11 0.71 10.07
C ARG A 529 29.15 0.79 8.96
N GLN A 530 29.87 -0.30 8.70
CA GLN A 530 30.95 -0.30 7.72
C GLN A 530 30.43 -0.44 6.28
N THR A 531 29.36 -1.21 6.07
CA THR A 531 28.98 -1.67 4.72
C THR A 531 27.64 -1.17 4.22
N SER A 532 26.77 -0.70 5.12
CA SER A 532 25.44 -0.20 4.76
C SER A 532 25.50 1.06 3.91
N LYS A 533 24.59 1.11 2.93
CA LYS A 533 24.34 2.29 2.09
C LYS A 533 22.83 2.54 2.08
N GLU A 534 22.43 3.75 2.45
CA GLU A 534 21.03 4.15 2.39
C GLU A 534 20.46 3.93 0.97
N ALA A 535 19.21 3.45 0.89
CA ALA A 535 18.54 3.27 -0.39
C ALA A 535 18.47 4.61 -1.13
N LYS A 536 18.72 4.58 -2.44
CA LYS A 536 18.76 5.77 -3.27
C LYS A 536 17.47 6.57 -3.22
N ILE A 537 16.32 5.89 -3.11
CA ILE A 537 15.00 6.51 -2.95
C ILE A 537 14.95 7.48 -1.76
N TYR A 538 15.73 7.23 -0.69
CA TYR A 538 15.87 8.13 0.46
C TYR A 538 17.07 9.07 0.37
N SER A 539 18.08 8.69 -0.43
CA SER A 539 19.19 9.55 -0.82
C SER A 539 18.81 10.55 -1.93
N GLY A 540 17.57 10.46 -2.41
CA GLY A 540 16.90 11.32 -3.37
C GLY A 540 16.71 12.72 -2.82
N GLY A 541 17.82 13.45 -2.73
CA GLY A 541 17.84 14.68 -3.49
C GLY A 541 17.48 14.35 -4.94
N GLY A 542 16.19 14.50 -5.29
CA GLY A 542 15.92 15.33 -6.47
C GLY A 542 16.64 16.66 -6.26
N GLY A 543 16.90 17.45 -7.30
CA GLY A 543 17.53 18.77 -7.14
C GLY A 543 16.75 19.77 -6.24
N ASP A 544 15.80 19.29 -5.46
CA ASP A 544 15.01 20.01 -4.51
C ASP A 544 15.75 20.24 -3.20
N THR A 545 16.46 21.36 -3.21
CA THR A 545 17.03 21.99 -2.01
C THR A 545 16.14 23.15 -1.54
N GLU A 546 15.01 23.36 -2.21
CA GLU A 546 14.10 24.45 -1.90
C GLU A 546 13.17 23.96 -0.81
N ALA A 547 13.08 24.74 0.27
CA ALA A 547 12.13 24.41 1.32
C ALA A 547 10.72 24.80 0.88
N PRO A 548 9.69 24.03 1.30
CA PRO A 548 8.31 24.43 1.09
C PRO A 548 8.06 25.85 1.58
N THR A 549 7.17 26.55 0.89
CA THR A 549 6.70 27.87 1.33
C THR A 549 6.14 27.80 2.77
N THR A 550 6.27 28.89 3.53
CA THR A 550 5.75 28.96 4.90
C THR A 550 4.24 28.73 4.91
N PRO A 551 3.71 27.79 5.72
CA PRO A 551 2.26 27.60 5.85
C PRO A 551 1.57 28.88 6.33
N GLY A 552 0.28 29.02 6.00
CA GLY A 552 -0.53 30.09 6.58
C GLY A 552 -0.60 30.01 8.11
N THR A 553 -0.91 31.13 8.77
CA THR A 553 -1.17 31.15 10.22
C THR A 553 -2.35 30.22 10.53
N PRO A 554 -2.20 29.23 11.43
CA PRO A 554 -3.26 28.31 11.75
C PRO A 554 -4.43 29.02 12.44
N THR A 555 -5.64 28.70 12.00
CA THR A 555 -6.89 29.20 12.57
C THR A 555 -7.64 28.05 13.23
N ALA A 556 -8.20 28.28 14.42
CA ALA A 556 -8.92 27.26 15.16
C ALA A 556 -10.43 27.37 14.93
N SER A 557 -11.07 26.22 14.81
CA SER A 557 -12.51 26.03 14.71
C SER A 557 -12.92 24.81 15.55
N GLY A 558 -14.22 24.53 15.67
CA GLY A 558 -14.69 23.36 16.43
C GLY A 558 -14.22 23.34 17.89
N ILE A 559 -14.04 24.51 18.52
CA ILE A 559 -13.44 24.63 19.85
C ILE A 559 -14.41 24.09 20.91
N THR A 560 -13.96 23.09 21.63
CA THR A 560 -14.63 22.46 22.78
C THR A 560 -13.79 22.67 24.05
N SER A 561 -14.23 22.08 25.17
CA SER A 561 -13.49 22.16 26.42
C SER A 561 -12.21 21.31 26.41
N THR A 562 -12.13 20.33 25.50
CA THR A 562 -11.00 19.37 25.43
C THR A 562 -10.43 19.17 24.03
N GLY A 563 -10.80 19.99 23.06
CA GLY A 563 -10.26 19.87 21.71
C GLY A 563 -10.68 20.99 20.77
N LEU A 564 -10.03 21.05 19.61
CA LEU A 564 -10.26 22.01 18.55
C LEU A 564 -9.75 21.44 17.22
N THR A 565 -10.15 22.05 16.11
CA THR A 565 -9.63 21.75 14.76
C THR A 565 -8.93 22.96 14.19
N LEU A 566 -7.67 22.80 13.83
CA LEU A 566 -6.86 23.80 13.15
C LEU A 566 -6.97 23.64 11.64
N SER A 567 -7.03 24.75 10.92
CA SER A 567 -6.83 24.81 9.47
C SER A 567 -5.92 25.97 9.09
N TRP A 568 -5.15 25.80 8.02
CA TRP A 568 -4.26 26.84 7.49
C TRP A 568 -4.23 26.80 5.96
N THR A 569 -3.71 27.86 5.35
CA THR A 569 -3.39 27.86 3.93
C THR A 569 -2.23 26.89 3.68
N ALA A 570 -2.43 25.94 2.78
CA ALA A 570 -1.44 24.95 2.42
C ALA A 570 -0.18 25.60 1.83
N SER A 571 0.97 25.03 2.15
CA SER A 571 2.25 25.34 1.51
C SER A 571 2.28 24.75 0.09
N THR A 572 2.93 25.47 -0.81
CA THR A 572 3.41 24.95 -2.09
C THR A 572 4.90 24.72 -2.05
N ASP A 573 5.34 23.87 -2.96
CA ASP A 573 6.72 23.45 -3.14
C ASP A 573 6.95 23.12 -4.63
N ASN A 574 8.19 23.18 -5.10
CA ASN A 574 8.59 22.90 -6.48
C ASN A 574 8.48 21.41 -6.84
N VAL A 575 8.56 20.50 -5.87
CA VAL A 575 8.32 19.06 -6.07
C VAL A 575 7.06 18.59 -5.37
N GLY A 576 6.85 19.00 -4.13
CA GLY A 576 5.59 18.75 -3.42
C GLY A 576 5.74 18.66 -1.90
N VAL A 577 4.72 19.17 -1.21
CA VAL A 577 4.62 19.09 0.25
C VAL A 577 4.06 17.72 0.67
N THR A 578 4.79 17.00 1.51
CA THR A 578 4.42 15.65 1.99
C THR A 578 3.76 15.67 3.36
N GLY A 579 3.91 16.76 4.12
CA GLY A 579 3.19 16.92 5.38
C GLY A 579 3.53 18.20 6.14
N TYR A 580 2.91 18.31 7.31
CA TYR A 580 3.03 19.43 8.22
C TYR A 580 3.29 18.94 9.63
N GLU A 581 4.23 19.59 10.31
CA GLU A 581 4.42 19.43 11.74
C GLU A 581 3.73 20.57 12.48
N VAL A 582 2.84 20.21 13.41
CA VAL A 582 2.08 21.16 14.23
C VAL A 582 2.75 21.26 15.59
N LEU A 583 3.15 22.46 15.96
CA LEU A 583 3.70 22.77 17.28
C LEU A 583 2.67 23.50 18.12
N ARG A 584 2.61 23.17 19.40
CA ARG A 584 1.68 23.73 20.39
C ARG A 584 2.44 24.25 21.60
N ALA A 585 1.98 25.38 22.13
CA ALA A 585 2.41 25.91 23.41
C ALA A 585 1.18 26.21 24.30
N VAL A 586 1.31 25.96 25.60
CA VAL A 586 0.29 26.29 26.60
C VAL A 586 0.56 27.69 27.14
N GLY A 587 -0.43 28.58 27.12
CA GLY A 587 -0.27 29.98 27.53
C GLY A 587 0.93 30.62 26.83
N ASN A 588 1.83 31.25 27.59
CA ASN A 588 3.08 31.82 27.07
C ASN A 588 4.30 30.88 27.13
N GLY A 589 4.08 29.57 27.29
CA GLY A 589 5.16 28.57 27.37
C GLY A 589 5.88 28.29 26.05
N SER A 590 6.83 27.36 26.09
CA SER A 590 7.57 26.90 24.90
C SER A 590 6.70 26.03 23.99
N PHE A 591 6.98 26.08 22.69
CA PHE A 591 6.36 25.21 21.70
C PHE A 591 6.95 23.80 21.75
N THR A 592 6.09 22.79 21.72
CA THR A 592 6.44 21.38 21.55
C THR A 592 5.59 20.77 20.45
N THR A 593 6.03 19.67 19.83
CA THR A 593 5.28 19.01 18.75
C THR A 593 3.97 18.44 19.30
N ALA A 594 2.85 18.85 18.70
CA ALA A 594 1.51 18.35 19.01
C ALA A 594 1.10 17.18 18.11
N GLY A 595 1.62 17.15 16.87
CA GLY A 595 1.37 16.08 15.91
C GLY A 595 1.86 16.40 14.51
N ILE A 596 1.64 15.47 13.59
CA ILE A 596 1.96 15.59 12.16
C ILE A 596 0.70 15.27 11.35
N THR A 597 0.51 15.95 10.22
CA THR A 597 -0.63 15.72 9.30
C THR A 597 -0.17 15.85 7.85
N THR A 598 -0.77 15.10 6.93
CA THR A 598 -0.49 15.19 5.48
C THR A 598 -1.38 16.22 4.77
N THR A 599 -2.36 16.78 5.49
CA THR A 599 -3.31 17.78 4.96
C THR A 599 -3.20 19.09 5.72
N ALA A 600 -3.72 20.19 5.18
CA ALA A 600 -3.68 21.51 5.83
C ALA A 600 -4.71 21.68 6.97
N THR A 601 -4.97 20.59 7.71
CA THR A 601 -5.88 20.53 8.86
C THR A 601 -5.34 19.57 9.93
N PHE A 602 -5.61 19.89 11.20
CA PHE A 602 -5.21 19.08 12.35
C PHE A 602 -6.22 19.18 13.49
N THR A 603 -6.71 18.05 13.99
CA THR A 603 -7.59 18.00 15.17
C THR A 603 -6.75 17.75 16.41
N ASP A 604 -6.74 18.71 17.33
CA ASP A 604 -6.05 18.60 18.61
C ASP A 604 -7.06 18.25 19.71
N SER A 605 -6.77 17.24 20.51
CA SER A 605 -7.67 16.69 21.53
C SER A 605 -6.94 16.44 22.84
N GLY A 606 -7.69 16.19 23.92
CA GLY A 606 -7.13 16.03 25.26
C GLY A 606 -6.65 17.35 25.87
N LEU A 607 -7.18 18.48 25.40
CA LEU A 607 -6.83 19.81 25.89
C LEU A 607 -7.44 20.08 27.27
N THR A 608 -6.79 20.93 28.03
CA THR A 608 -7.30 21.43 29.31
C THR A 608 -8.35 22.50 29.03
N PRO A 609 -9.50 22.47 29.72
CA PRO A 609 -10.51 23.52 29.55
C PRO A 609 -10.05 24.91 30.02
N SER A 610 -10.74 25.95 29.57
CA SER A 610 -10.40 27.36 29.88
C SER A 610 -8.93 27.74 29.63
N THR A 611 -8.24 27.03 28.73
CA THR A 611 -6.79 27.14 28.55
C THR A 611 -6.47 27.67 27.17
N THR A 612 -5.65 28.72 27.11
CA THR A 612 -5.15 29.26 25.85
C THR A 612 -4.01 28.40 25.34
N TYR A 613 -4.16 27.94 24.09
CA TYR A 613 -3.14 27.25 23.32
C TYR A 613 -2.72 28.11 22.15
N ARG A 614 -1.41 28.15 21.90
CA ARG A 614 -0.80 28.77 20.73
C ARG A 614 -0.27 27.69 19.81
N TYR A 615 -0.40 27.89 18.51
CA TYR A 615 -0.01 26.94 17.48
C TYR A 615 0.86 27.58 16.40
N GLN A 616 1.85 26.84 15.95
CA GLN A 616 2.63 27.13 14.74
C GLN A 616 2.72 25.87 13.91
N VAL A 617 2.93 26.03 12.60
CA VAL A 617 3.02 24.93 11.66
C VAL A 617 4.22 25.15 10.76
N ARG A 618 4.95 24.08 10.44
CA ARG A 618 5.92 24.08 9.33
C ARG A 618 5.60 22.95 8.36
N ALA A 619 5.82 23.18 7.08
CA ALA A 619 5.69 22.18 6.03
C ALA A 619 7.00 21.40 5.86
N ARG A 620 6.86 20.19 5.31
CA ARG A 620 7.92 19.26 4.95
C ARG A 620 7.65 18.71 3.56
N ASP A 621 8.70 18.52 2.77
CA ASP A 621 8.65 17.84 1.48
C ASP A 621 9.19 16.40 1.59
N ALA A 622 9.31 15.71 0.46
CA ALA A 622 9.86 14.37 0.38
C ALA A 622 11.39 14.33 0.55
N ALA A 623 12.08 15.43 0.23
CA ALA A 623 13.54 15.57 0.33
C ALA A 623 14.00 15.85 1.78
N GLY A 624 13.07 16.20 2.68
CA GLY A 624 13.31 16.53 4.07
C GLY A 624 13.55 18.01 4.33
N ASN A 625 13.37 18.90 3.34
CA ASN A 625 13.45 20.33 3.59
C ASN A 625 12.25 20.75 4.46
N VAL A 626 12.49 21.73 5.34
CA VAL A 626 11.48 22.26 6.26
C VAL A 626 11.26 23.74 5.96
N SER A 627 10.00 24.14 5.86
CA SER A 627 9.67 25.56 5.76
C SER A 627 10.07 26.32 7.03
N ALA A 628 10.14 27.64 6.95
CA ALA A 628 10.04 28.47 8.15
C ALA A 628 8.70 28.20 8.87
N LEU A 629 8.66 28.46 10.18
CA LEU A 629 7.44 28.36 10.98
C LEU A 629 6.41 29.41 10.53
N SER A 630 5.15 29.03 10.53
CA SER A 630 4.04 29.95 10.31
C SER A 630 3.91 30.98 11.44
N GLY A 631 3.05 31.98 11.20
CA GLY A 631 2.59 32.87 12.27
C GLY A 631 1.90 32.09 13.39
N ILE A 632 1.84 32.68 14.58
CA ILE A 632 1.22 32.03 15.74
C ILE A 632 -0.30 32.18 15.67
N GLY A 633 -1.01 31.06 15.53
CA GLY A 633 -2.44 30.98 15.81
C GLY A 633 -2.68 30.82 17.31
N SER A 634 -3.78 31.33 17.83
CA SER A 634 -4.14 31.20 19.25
C SER A 634 -5.61 30.86 19.39
N ALA A 635 -5.92 29.94 20.31
CA ALA A 635 -7.28 29.55 20.64
C ALA A 635 -7.37 29.24 22.13
N THR A 636 -8.48 29.63 22.75
CA THR A 636 -8.77 29.28 24.14
C THR A 636 -9.86 28.21 24.13
N THR A 637 -9.57 27.04 24.69
CA THR A 637 -10.58 25.99 24.88
C THR A 637 -11.73 26.55 25.69
N SER A 638 -12.94 26.09 25.40
CA SER A 638 -14.09 26.52 26.18
C SER A 638 -13.95 26.04 27.63
N GLY A 639 -14.64 26.71 28.55
CA GLY A 639 -14.49 26.41 29.96
C GLY A 639 -14.90 24.98 30.30
N GLY A 640 -14.20 24.40 31.27
CA GLY A 640 -14.46 23.06 31.80
C GLY A 640 -15.62 23.10 32.77
N GLY A 641 -16.75 23.65 32.33
CA GLY A 641 -18.01 23.48 33.00
C GLY A 641 -18.63 22.18 32.50
N THR A 642 -19.01 21.31 33.42
CA THR A 642 -19.80 20.11 33.17
C THR A 642 -21.22 20.49 32.71
N GLY A 643 -21.24 21.01 31.48
CA GLY A 643 -22.30 21.21 30.50
C GLY A 643 -22.74 22.65 30.27
N SER A 644 -23.32 22.86 29.09
CA SER A 644 -23.60 24.13 28.41
C SER A 644 -24.73 24.97 29.05
N CYS A 645 -25.02 24.72 30.33
CA CYS A 645 -26.10 25.37 31.06
C CYS A 645 -25.75 25.65 32.52
N LYS A 646 -26.36 26.71 33.05
CA LYS A 646 -26.41 27.03 34.49
C LYS A 646 -27.86 27.08 34.95
N VAL A 647 -28.17 26.41 36.07
CA VAL A 647 -29.51 26.33 36.65
C VAL A 647 -29.51 26.92 38.05
N ALA A 648 -30.33 27.93 38.29
CA ALA A 648 -30.66 28.39 39.63
C ALA A 648 -32.03 27.81 40.01
N TYR A 649 -32.10 27.11 41.14
CA TYR A 649 -33.34 26.53 41.67
C TYR A 649 -33.63 27.13 43.05
N SER A 650 -34.89 27.53 43.26
CA SER A 650 -35.38 27.93 44.57
C SER A 650 -36.77 27.34 44.82
N ALA A 651 -37.03 26.89 46.04
CA ALA A 651 -38.35 26.48 46.50
C ALA A 651 -38.79 27.30 47.71
N GLN A 652 -40.08 27.58 47.82
CA GLN A 652 -40.70 28.25 48.96
C GLN A 652 -41.86 27.39 49.48
N ASP A 653 -41.74 26.87 50.70
CA ASP A 653 -42.82 26.14 51.36
C ASP A 653 -43.88 27.11 51.88
N TRP A 654 -45.15 26.75 51.71
CA TRP A 654 -46.27 27.60 52.15
C TRP A 654 -46.73 27.34 53.59
N GLY A 655 -46.14 26.35 54.26
CA GLY A 655 -46.52 25.89 55.60
C GLY A 655 -47.81 25.06 55.64
N GLY A 656 -47.95 24.19 56.64
CA GLY A 656 -49.23 23.55 57.00
C GLY A 656 -49.72 22.34 56.17
N GLY A 657 -48.92 21.77 55.26
CA GLY A 657 -49.36 20.59 54.49
C GLY A 657 -48.41 20.04 53.43
N GLY A 658 -47.11 20.37 53.49
CA GLY A 658 -46.10 19.87 52.53
C GLY A 658 -46.16 20.49 51.13
N GLY A 659 -46.89 21.60 50.92
CA GLY A 659 -46.95 22.31 49.64
C GLY A 659 -45.83 23.34 49.45
N PHE A 660 -45.33 23.47 48.23
CA PHE A 660 -44.29 24.44 47.87
C PHE A 660 -44.45 25.02 46.45
N THR A 661 -43.87 26.19 46.22
CA THR A 661 -43.61 26.74 44.88
C THR A 661 -42.14 26.62 44.53
N ALA A 662 -41.83 26.04 43.36
CA ALA A 662 -40.48 26.05 42.81
C ALA A 662 -40.35 27.04 41.64
N SER A 663 -39.23 27.78 41.63
CA SER A 663 -38.79 28.62 40.52
C SER A 663 -37.42 28.17 40.04
N ILE A 664 -37.27 28.04 38.72
CA ILE A 664 -36.05 27.56 38.07
C ILE A 664 -35.65 28.57 36.99
N THR A 665 -34.41 29.06 37.05
CA THR A 665 -33.80 29.86 35.98
C THR A 665 -32.78 29.02 35.24
N ILE A 666 -32.97 28.85 33.93
CA ILE A 666 -32.05 28.14 33.03
C ILE A 666 -31.28 29.18 32.24
N THR A 667 -29.95 29.13 32.27
CA THR A 667 -29.06 30.02 31.49
C THR A 667 -28.26 29.19 30.50
N ASN A 668 -28.27 29.56 29.22
CA ASN A 668 -27.36 28.98 28.23
C ASN A 668 -25.96 29.57 28.46
N THR A 669 -25.04 28.76 28.95
CA THR A 669 -23.63 29.17 29.14
C THR A 669 -22.74 28.72 27.99
N GLY A 670 -23.31 28.05 26.98
CA GLY A 670 -22.64 27.68 25.73
C GLY A 670 -22.44 28.85 24.78
N THR A 671 -21.67 28.62 23.73
CA THR A 671 -21.31 29.61 22.70
C THR A 671 -22.27 29.64 21.50
N THR A 672 -23.24 28.71 21.44
CA THR A 672 -24.25 28.61 20.38
C THR A 672 -25.66 28.79 20.95
N ALA A 673 -26.58 29.32 20.14
CA ALA A 673 -27.97 29.44 20.53
C ALA A 673 -28.65 28.06 20.58
N LEU A 674 -29.46 27.82 21.61
CA LEU A 674 -30.33 26.64 21.68
C LEU A 674 -31.60 26.92 20.89
N ASN A 675 -32.07 25.94 20.12
CA ASN A 675 -33.35 25.96 19.40
C ASN A 675 -34.23 24.82 19.91
N GLY A 676 -34.69 24.97 21.15
CA GLY A 676 -35.41 23.95 21.92
C GLY A 676 -34.57 23.41 23.08
N TRP A 677 -35.21 23.21 24.23
CA TRP A 677 -34.56 22.69 25.42
C TRP A 677 -35.49 21.82 26.26
N THR A 678 -34.91 20.80 26.87
CA THR A 678 -35.55 19.92 27.85
C THR A 678 -34.65 19.84 29.09
N LEU A 679 -35.14 20.36 30.22
CA LEU A 679 -34.49 20.24 31.52
C LEU A 679 -34.92 18.93 32.18
N ALA A 680 -33.98 18.20 32.79
CA ALA A 680 -34.28 17.04 33.62
C ALA A 680 -33.55 17.11 34.97
N PHE A 681 -34.20 16.63 36.02
CA PHE A 681 -33.65 16.51 37.38
C PHE A 681 -34.43 15.45 38.17
N SER A 682 -33.92 15.05 39.33
CA SER A 682 -34.58 14.05 40.18
C SER A 682 -34.77 14.56 41.60
N TYR A 683 -35.90 14.22 42.20
CA TYR A 683 -36.20 14.50 43.61
C TYR A 683 -35.87 13.31 44.51
N ALA A 684 -35.38 13.60 45.72
CA ALA A 684 -34.88 12.58 46.65
C ALA A 684 -35.90 12.15 47.72
N ASN A 685 -36.84 13.01 48.11
CA ASN A 685 -37.61 12.88 49.36
C ASN A 685 -39.12 13.00 49.14
N GLY A 686 -39.65 12.30 48.13
CA GLY A 686 -41.09 12.19 47.91
C GLY A 686 -41.77 13.42 47.31
N GLN A 687 -41.00 14.39 46.80
CA GLN A 687 -41.55 15.56 46.13
C GLN A 687 -42.32 15.19 44.85
N ARG A 688 -43.48 15.83 44.64
CA ARG A 688 -44.36 15.67 43.49
C ARG A 688 -44.66 17.01 42.84
N VAL A 689 -44.53 17.06 41.51
CA VAL A 689 -44.94 18.23 40.70
C VAL A 689 -46.45 18.23 40.54
N THR A 690 -47.11 19.34 40.89
CA THR A 690 -48.54 19.56 40.63
C THR A 690 -48.69 20.31 39.32
N LEU A 691 -49.37 19.70 38.36
CA LEU A 691 -49.64 20.30 37.05
C LEU A 691 -50.94 21.12 37.07
N PRO A 692 -51.02 22.22 36.29
CA PRO A 692 -49.98 22.72 35.37
C PRO A 692 -48.90 23.54 36.09
N GLY A 693 -47.67 23.49 35.55
CA GLY A 693 -46.63 24.50 35.83
C GLY A 693 -46.73 25.68 34.84
N TRP A 694 -45.78 26.61 34.91
CA TRP A 694 -45.63 27.72 33.98
C TRP A 694 -44.24 27.77 33.35
N GLY A 695 -44.15 28.32 32.13
CA GLY A 695 -42.91 28.46 31.38
C GLY A 695 -42.37 27.17 30.74
N ALA A 696 -42.94 26.00 31.04
CA ALA A 696 -42.59 24.73 30.42
C ALA A 696 -43.74 23.72 30.53
N THR A 697 -43.70 22.70 29.68
CA THR A 697 -44.49 21.47 29.84
C THR A 697 -43.74 20.51 30.76
N PHE A 698 -44.30 20.25 31.94
CA PHE A 698 -43.68 19.39 32.96
C PHE A 698 -44.26 17.96 32.91
N ALA A 699 -43.40 16.98 33.17
CA ALA A 699 -43.79 15.59 33.42
C ALA A 699 -42.92 14.99 34.52
N GLN A 700 -43.50 14.12 35.35
CA GLN A 700 -42.77 13.40 36.40
C GLN A 700 -43.09 11.91 36.35
N SER A 701 -42.05 11.07 36.35
CA SER A 701 -42.15 9.61 36.46
C SER A 701 -41.23 9.13 37.57
N GLY A 702 -41.78 8.43 38.57
CA GLY A 702 -41.02 8.09 39.78
C GLY A 702 -40.46 9.35 40.45
N THR A 703 -39.13 9.41 40.61
CA THR A 703 -38.39 10.57 41.15
C THR A 703 -37.95 11.56 40.07
N GLY A 704 -37.95 11.17 38.80
CA GLY A 704 -37.44 11.97 37.68
C GLY A 704 -38.47 12.97 37.16
N VAL A 705 -38.06 14.22 37.02
CA VAL A 705 -38.84 15.34 36.48
C VAL A 705 -38.21 15.81 35.18
N THR A 706 -39.06 16.07 34.18
CA THR A 706 -38.67 16.72 32.93
C THR A 706 -39.50 17.98 32.70
N ALA A 707 -38.88 19.01 32.15
CA ALA A 707 -39.52 20.26 31.76
C ALA A 707 -39.09 20.65 30.34
N LYS A 708 -40.02 20.66 29.40
CA LYS A 708 -39.76 20.99 27.98
C LYS A 708 -40.23 22.40 27.67
N ASN A 709 -39.46 23.13 26.87
CA ASN A 709 -39.80 24.47 26.42
C ASN A 709 -41.19 24.56 25.76
N LEU A 710 -41.82 25.73 25.88
CA LEU A 710 -42.99 26.11 25.08
C LEU A 710 -42.52 26.75 23.77
N GLU A 711 -43.43 26.93 22.81
CA GLU A 711 -43.09 27.44 21.47
C GLU A 711 -42.36 28.79 21.52
N TRP A 712 -42.72 29.67 22.46
CA TRP A 712 -42.20 31.04 22.55
C TRP A 712 -40.85 31.17 23.28
N ASN A 713 -40.39 30.16 24.04
CA ASN A 713 -39.15 30.24 24.82
C ASN A 713 -38.13 29.15 24.49
N GLY A 714 -38.29 28.45 23.37
CA GLY A 714 -37.32 27.43 22.92
C GLY A 714 -35.98 28.00 22.48
N ALA A 715 -35.97 29.23 21.95
CA ALA A 715 -34.75 29.90 21.51
C ALA A 715 -34.02 30.55 22.69
N LEU A 716 -32.79 30.12 22.98
CA LEU A 716 -31.97 30.68 24.05
C LEU A 716 -30.56 30.99 23.54
N ALA A 717 -30.29 32.28 23.27
CA ALA A 717 -28.97 32.75 22.82
C ALA A 717 -27.88 32.50 23.89
N PRO A 718 -26.59 32.51 23.52
CA PRO A 718 -25.49 32.49 24.48
C PRO A 718 -25.68 33.54 25.58
N ASN A 719 -25.51 33.13 26.83
CA ASN A 719 -25.74 33.91 28.06
C ASN A 719 -27.17 34.39 28.31
N ALA A 720 -28.15 34.00 27.50
CA ALA A 720 -29.55 34.29 27.77
C ALA A 720 -30.12 33.32 28.82
N SER A 721 -31.13 33.79 29.56
CA SER A 721 -31.82 33.00 30.58
C SER A 721 -33.33 32.93 30.33
N THR A 722 -33.96 31.83 30.74
CA THR A 722 -35.41 31.65 30.79
C THR A 722 -35.83 31.16 32.16
N GLY A 723 -37.00 31.61 32.63
CA GLY A 723 -37.57 31.24 33.92
C GLY A 723 -38.78 30.32 33.77
N ILE A 724 -38.83 29.27 34.57
CA ILE A 724 -39.96 28.32 34.66
C ILE A 724 -40.32 28.06 36.13
N GLY A 725 -41.51 27.54 36.39
CA GLY A 725 -41.89 27.18 37.75
C GLY A 725 -43.13 26.30 37.82
N PHE A 726 -43.38 25.78 39.02
CA PHE A 726 -44.53 24.93 39.32
C PHE A 726 -44.83 24.95 40.81
N ASN A 727 -46.04 24.53 41.15
CA ASN A 727 -46.39 24.16 42.52
C ASN A 727 -46.17 22.65 42.70
N GLY A 728 -45.82 22.23 43.91
CA GLY A 728 -45.59 20.83 44.23
C GLY A 728 -45.94 20.49 45.66
N THR A 729 -45.89 19.19 45.97
CA THR A 729 -46.09 18.65 47.31
C THR A 729 -44.90 17.78 47.73
N HIS A 730 -44.68 17.62 49.03
CA HIS A 730 -43.67 16.71 49.59
C HIS A 730 -44.18 16.09 50.89
N SER A 731 -43.68 14.90 51.23
CA SER A 731 -44.07 14.14 52.42
C SER A 731 -42.97 14.09 53.49
N GLY A 732 -41.93 14.91 53.36
CA GLY A 732 -40.70 14.84 54.15
C GLY A 732 -39.96 16.17 54.20
N SER A 733 -38.65 16.17 53.95
CA SER A 733 -37.88 17.42 53.73
C SER A 733 -37.88 17.80 52.26
N ASN A 734 -37.74 19.10 51.96
CA ASN A 734 -37.77 19.63 50.59
C ASN A 734 -36.40 20.19 50.14
N PRO A 735 -35.34 19.37 50.01
CA PRO A 735 -34.08 19.84 49.48
C PRO A 735 -34.18 20.14 47.98
N ALA A 736 -33.40 21.12 47.52
CA ALA A 736 -33.20 21.36 46.09
C ALA A 736 -32.59 20.12 45.42
N PRO A 737 -32.91 19.84 44.13
CA PRO A 737 -32.24 18.81 43.36
C PRO A 737 -30.72 19.05 43.30
N SER A 738 -29.94 17.98 43.45
CA SER A 738 -28.47 18.06 43.48
C SER A 738 -27.82 18.14 42.09
N SER A 739 -28.57 17.80 41.04
CA SER A 739 -28.11 17.88 39.66
C SER A 739 -29.25 18.15 38.69
N PHE A 740 -28.89 18.80 37.58
CA PHE A 740 -29.77 19.09 36.47
C PHE A 740 -29.07 18.72 35.16
N THR A 741 -29.83 18.35 34.14
CA THR A 741 -29.35 18.23 32.76
C THR A 741 -30.24 19.03 31.81
N LEU A 742 -29.66 19.64 30.79
CA LEU A 742 -30.36 20.33 29.70
C LEU A 742 -30.01 19.62 28.38
N ASN A 743 -31.02 19.09 27.68
CA ASN A 743 -30.84 18.28 26.48
C ASN A 743 -29.85 17.11 26.66
N GLY A 744 -29.80 16.53 27.86
CA GLY A 744 -28.91 15.42 28.23
C GLY A 744 -27.52 15.84 28.71
N GLY A 745 -27.12 17.11 28.56
CA GLY A 745 -25.86 17.62 29.11
C GLY A 745 -26.03 18.14 30.54
N THR A 746 -25.08 17.92 31.44
CA THR A 746 -25.14 18.37 32.84
C THR A 746 -25.22 19.91 32.94
N CYS A 747 -25.87 20.45 33.97
CA CYS A 747 -25.83 21.89 34.25
C CYS A 747 -25.07 22.18 35.54
N THR A 748 -24.40 23.32 35.57
CA THR A 748 -23.90 23.89 36.83
C THR A 748 -25.07 24.44 37.64
N THR A 749 -25.09 24.17 38.95
CA THR A 749 -26.08 24.76 39.88
C THR A 749 -25.55 26.07 40.45
N ALA A 750 -26.40 27.09 40.48
CA ALA A 750 -26.07 28.43 40.98
C ALA A 750 -26.56 28.66 42.41
#